data_AF-A0A928HJY5-F1
#
_entry.id   AF-A0A928HJY5-F1
#
_cell.length_a   1.000
_cell.length_b   1.000
_cell.length_c   1.000
_cell.angle_alpha   90.00
_cell.angle_beta   90.00
_cell.angle_gamma   90.00
#
_symmetry.space_group_name_H-M   'P 1'
#
loop_
_entity.id
_entity.type
_entity.pdbx_description
1 polymer ?
#
loop_
_entity_poly.entity_id
_entity_poly.type
_entity_poly.pdbx_seq_one_letter_code
_entity_poly.pdbx_strand_id
1 'polypeptide(L)'
;MKKIFLILAFSLFLNLAVSWTSAETLESILSEPWAPRLKTPIAGFVPHGGEWTLSEGIIEGPAGNGFRLTKADIEKENVTFSAEIFLEKGRSGNAALVTNCGREGVGADAFDGYEFALYAKEQFVMLGRHQQNFRWLKSVPCTIPENEWVELKAECRRTKAGNLLTLSVNGRKTAEFIDPDPLPPGSVSLRPWQRTARFRNLKIDGERQVLASCPKETSVLPETLRSEDLPPILVVSRAAFGRPPAVGQDFWASRILKPGCALKIVHPSAPKREVETIFEDPKGTIYDANLSFDAKTVYFSYDPNGGNRWKIFRIGIDGSGLKQLTFGDFYDFSPAELPNGEIVFVSSRRGGFTLCQPGPTSNLHKMKADGSEIQCISMNTLSDFHPQVLPDGRILFTRWEYIDRDLTYRQSLWTQNPDGTSYQLYFGNTVRSCGSFLQSRPLPGSSTQLVSCFTPHHGYPQGAIGLIDSSFGREAPENVGYTYITKELAPVRDRNHEWGYRDPFPISTDRFLCSFGSERNGSARYRLYLLDRNGEKRLLYEDPDPSMGIYCPLAIRETPRPREVSSTISDPSRSTGTLLLVNVYEGLAPFVKPGQVAKLRIMEQVRKSEDLGERAYDQSPLMSGATYYAKRCWGEVPVEKDGSAHFEVPALREIYLQALDSEGRELQRMTSALQVMPGEVQSCVGCHEDRQKSPLSLMRGVQPMAARRAPDVPQMPEWWNEIEPANEKLDPRILNYCTLVQPVWDRWCIECHSGTDPDGGCDLTGDKTRFFSQSYDNLVFRSRSYRQHDMFSGRMLPEEAKREKPLVHFYWLLWTPSGVSQPLEAGILASRLEDYMTKEHCGHEMPLADRQRVFMWVDANIPYYATYANSRPRTFGKRDLFACEPFLTDFYDVWNRRCAKCHQEFHHSDAPTGPATPTTNWSGRFGWVNFTTPEHSAALTAHRPKPLGRGIRTDDGFLFETETDPDYQKLLRAIRFGREAMLAEPRADMPGFRNAKKED
;
A
#
# COMPACT_ATOMS: atom_id res chain seq x y z
N MET A 1 -59.63 -36.33 15.09
CA MET A 1 -58.18 -36.41 14.75
C MET A 1 -57.77 -35.40 13.68
N LYS A 2 -58.07 -34.11 13.89
CA LYS A 2 -57.61 -32.97 13.05
C LYS A 2 -57.26 -31.73 13.92
N LYS A 3 -56.98 -31.96 15.21
CA LYS A 3 -56.52 -30.95 16.19
C LYS A 3 -55.20 -31.31 16.90
N ILE A 4 -54.54 -32.39 16.48
CA ILE A 4 -53.19 -32.78 16.98
C ILE A 4 -52.10 -32.51 15.91
N PHE A 5 -52.46 -32.30 14.64
CA PHE A 5 -51.52 -31.93 13.58
C PHE A 5 -51.19 -30.43 13.52
N LEU A 6 -51.92 -29.57 14.26
CA LEU A 6 -51.68 -28.12 14.29
C LEU A 6 -50.77 -27.67 15.45
N ILE A 7 -50.45 -28.57 16.39
CA ILE A 7 -49.59 -28.28 17.56
C ILE A 7 -48.20 -28.94 17.40
N LEU A 8 -48.04 -29.96 16.55
CA LEU A 8 -46.75 -30.57 16.24
C LEU A 8 -46.02 -29.95 15.03
N ALA A 9 -46.67 -29.10 14.25
CA ALA A 9 -46.03 -28.28 13.22
C ALA A 9 -45.47 -26.96 13.77
N PHE A 10 -45.72 -26.63 15.04
CA PHE A 10 -45.26 -25.39 15.68
C PHE A 10 -43.97 -25.57 16.53
N SER A 11 -43.50 -26.81 16.72
CA SER A 11 -42.30 -27.11 17.52
C SER A 11 -41.13 -27.71 16.72
N LEU A 12 -41.27 -27.88 15.41
CA LEU A 12 -40.16 -28.26 14.51
C LEU A 12 -39.68 -27.13 13.59
N PHE A 13 -40.24 -25.92 13.75
CA PHE A 13 -39.79 -24.69 13.10
C PHE A 13 -39.04 -23.73 14.05
N LEU A 14 -38.67 -24.21 15.25
CA LEU A 14 -38.07 -23.39 16.32
C LEU A 14 -36.60 -23.75 16.63
N ASN A 15 -35.87 -24.32 15.67
CA ASN A 15 -34.41 -24.50 15.77
C ASN A 15 -33.62 -24.11 14.50
N LEU A 16 -34.26 -23.42 13.55
CA LEU A 16 -33.61 -22.87 12.35
C LEU A 16 -34.23 -21.51 11.98
N ALA A 17 -34.18 -20.55 12.91
CA ALA A 17 -34.47 -19.14 12.67
C ALA A 17 -33.94 -18.25 13.82
N VAL A 18 -32.63 -18.32 14.05
CA VAL A 18 -31.84 -17.24 14.67
C VAL A 18 -30.78 -16.97 13.60
N SER A 19 -30.70 -15.84 12.88
CA SER A 19 -31.00 -14.46 13.19
C SER A 19 -31.26 -13.72 11.87
N TRP A 20 -32.48 -13.24 11.66
CA TRP A 20 -32.76 -12.10 10.78
C TRP A 20 -33.42 -11.04 11.65
N THR A 21 -32.64 -10.42 12.52
CA THR A 21 -32.95 -9.10 13.05
C THR A 21 -32.37 -8.09 12.09
N SER A 22 -33.24 -7.22 11.60
CA SER A 22 -32.93 -6.06 10.78
C SER A 22 -31.75 -5.28 11.32
N ALA A 23 -30.98 -4.70 10.39
CA ALA A 23 -29.80 -3.87 10.63
C ALA A 23 -30.02 -2.67 11.57
N GLU A 24 -31.25 -2.37 12.00
CA GLU A 24 -31.59 -1.24 12.86
C GLU A 24 -31.37 -1.50 14.37
N THR A 25 -31.27 -2.74 14.82
CA THR A 25 -31.01 -3.01 16.26
C THR A 25 -29.52 -3.11 16.60
N LEU A 26 -28.67 -3.39 15.60
CA LEU A 26 -27.20 -3.35 15.74
C LEU A 26 -26.66 -1.92 15.77
N GLU A 27 -27.30 -0.97 15.08
CA GLU A 27 -26.91 0.45 15.18
C GLU A 27 -27.14 1.03 16.59
N SER A 28 -28.17 0.59 17.33
CA SER A 28 -28.43 1.10 18.69
C SER A 28 -27.49 0.58 19.79
N ILE A 29 -26.74 -0.50 19.51
CA ILE A 29 -25.67 -1.01 20.39
C ILE A 29 -24.29 -0.52 19.90
N LEU A 30 -24.20 -0.05 18.65
CA LEU A 30 -22.99 0.49 18.02
C LEU A 30 -22.92 2.03 18.05
N SER A 31 -23.86 2.72 18.70
CA SER A 31 -23.96 4.20 18.70
C SER A 31 -23.42 4.91 19.93
N GLU A 32 -22.46 4.34 20.66
CA GLU A 32 -21.55 5.19 21.43
C GLU A 32 -20.30 5.45 20.59
N PRO A 33 -20.15 6.64 19.98
CA PRO A 33 -18.92 7.02 19.33
C PRO A 33 -17.86 7.18 20.41
N TRP A 34 -17.06 6.12 20.62
CA TRP A 34 -15.87 6.20 21.48
C TRP A 34 -14.75 6.89 20.71
N ALA A 35 -14.97 8.17 20.40
CA ALA A 35 -13.87 9.09 20.12
C ALA A 35 -12.98 9.13 21.37
N PRO A 36 -11.65 9.02 21.27
CA PRO A 36 -10.80 9.28 22.42
C PRO A 36 -11.04 10.73 22.83
N ARG A 37 -11.80 10.93 23.91
CA ARG A 37 -11.88 12.23 24.57
C ARG A 37 -10.47 12.50 25.08
N LEU A 38 -9.74 13.39 24.40
CA LEU A 38 -8.58 14.05 25.01
C LEU A 38 -9.07 14.55 26.38
N LYS A 39 -8.46 14.06 27.47
CA LYS A 39 -8.87 14.44 28.84
C LYS A 39 -8.86 15.97 28.92
N THR A 40 -10.04 16.57 29.08
CA THR A 40 -10.16 18.01 29.27
C THR A 40 -9.58 18.38 30.64
N PRO A 41 -8.83 19.48 30.76
CA PRO A 41 -8.52 20.04 32.07
C PRO A 41 -9.75 20.73 32.68
N ILE A 42 -10.83 20.93 31.92
CA ILE A 42 -12.01 21.74 32.29
C ILE A 42 -13.27 20.87 32.29
N ALA A 43 -13.87 20.70 33.47
CA ALA A 43 -15.07 19.89 33.64
C ALA A 43 -16.21 20.37 32.72
N GLY A 44 -16.86 19.42 32.04
CA GLY A 44 -18.02 19.69 31.18
C GLY A 44 -17.70 20.27 29.80
N PHE A 45 -16.43 20.26 29.36
CA PHE A 45 -15.98 20.66 28.02
C PHE A 45 -15.21 19.52 27.32
N VAL A 46 -15.24 19.50 25.99
CA VAL A 46 -14.56 18.51 25.14
C VAL A 46 -13.59 19.25 24.21
N PRO A 47 -12.28 18.97 24.27
CA PRO A 47 -11.32 19.56 23.35
C PRO A 47 -11.29 18.80 22.02
N HIS A 48 -11.28 19.56 20.93
CA HIS A 48 -11.09 19.09 19.56
C HIS A 48 -9.75 19.64 19.05
N GLY A 49 -8.66 19.04 19.54
CA GLY A 49 -7.28 19.46 19.28
C GLY A 49 -6.77 20.59 20.18
N GLY A 50 -5.46 20.70 20.28
CA GLY A 50 -4.76 21.71 21.08
C GLY A 50 -4.70 21.39 22.58
N GLU A 51 -3.65 21.87 23.27
CA GLU A 51 -3.58 21.88 24.72
C GLU A 51 -4.30 23.12 25.29
N TRP A 52 -5.43 22.90 25.94
CA TRP A 52 -6.20 23.93 26.63
C TRP A 52 -5.80 23.99 28.09
N THR A 53 -5.82 25.17 28.71
CA THR A 53 -5.56 25.29 30.15
C THR A 53 -6.62 26.12 30.86
N LEU A 54 -6.78 25.90 32.17
CA LEU A 54 -7.64 26.69 33.04
C LEU A 54 -6.84 27.14 34.26
N SER A 55 -6.71 28.45 34.42
CA SER A 55 -6.08 29.06 35.60
C SER A 55 -6.92 30.26 36.02
N GLU A 56 -7.27 30.34 37.31
CA GLU A 56 -8.00 31.49 37.88
C GLU A 56 -9.28 31.89 37.12
N GLY A 57 -10.00 30.90 36.55
CA GLY A 57 -11.23 31.14 35.78
C GLY A 57 -10.99 31.66 34.35
N ILE A 58 -9.75 31.64 33.88
CA ILE A 58 -9.35 31.99 32.52
C ILE A 58 -9.00 30.70 31.75
N ILE A 59 -9.67 30.51 30.61
CA ILE A 59 -9.35 29.45 29.65
C ILE A 59 -8.34 30.00 28.66
N GLU A 60 -7.19 29.36 28.52
CA GLU A 60 -6.24 29.68 27.45
C GLU A 60 -6.30 28.61 26.36
N GLY A 61 -6.58 29.07 25.14
CA GLY A 61 -6.60 28.25 23.94
C GLY A 61 -5.32 28.44 23.12
N PRO A 62 -4.71 27.37 22.60
CA PRO A 62 -3.43 27.41 21.92
C PRO A 62 -3.53 27.94 20.49
N ALA A 63 -2.42 28.44 19.96
CA ALA A 63 -2.30 28.76 18.55
C ALA A 63 -2.30 27.48 17.70
N GLY A 64 -3.12 27.43 16.65
CA GLY A 64 -3.11 26.31 15.70
C GLY A 64 -4.20 26.41 14.64
N ASN A 65 -4.32 25.35 13.84
CA ASN A 65 -5.25 25.27 12.72
C ASN A 65 -6.47 24.43 13.13
N GLY A 66 -7.48 25.06 13.75
CA GLY A 66 -8.79 24.45 13.98
C GLY A 66 -9.07 23.92 15.38
N PHE A 67 -8.26 24.28 16.38
CA PHE A 67 -8.49 23.86 17.76
C PHE A 67 -9.77 24.47 18.32
N ARG A 68 -10.61 23.63 18.93
CA ARG A 68 -11.85 24.05 19.57
C ARG A 68 -12.00 23.44 20.95
N LEU A 69 -12.70 24.15 21.83
CA LEU A 69 -13.16 23.63 23.11
C LEU A 69 -14.68 23.76 23.18
N THR A 70 -15.36 22.61 23.09
CA THR A 70 -16.81 22.52 22.95
C THR A 70 -17.46 22.25 24.30
N LYS A 71 -18.51 22.98 24.65
CA LYS A 71 -19.29 22.69 25.86
C LYS A 71 -20.07 21.39 25.64
N ALA A 72 -19.84 20.38 26.50
CA ALA A 72 -20.58 19.13 26.46
C ALA A 72 -22.03 19.34 26.93
N ASP A 73 -22.92 18.42 26.51
CA ASP A 73 -24.30 18.28 27.00
C ASP A 73 -25.17 19.53 26.76
N ILE A 74 -24.92 20.22 25.66
CA ILE A 74 -25.76 21.32 25.17
C ILE A 74 -26.03 21.16 23.69
N GLU A 75 -27.31 21.20 23.31
CA GLU A 75 -27.78 21.25 21.94
C GLU A 75 -28.95 22.24 21.90
N LYS A 76 -28.76 23.38 21.25
CA LYS A 76 -29.76 24.45 21.21
C LYS A 76 -30.03 24.92 19.80
N GLU A 77 -31.31 25.12 19.49
CA GLU A 77 -31.75 25.72 18.23
C GLU A 77 -31.57 27.25 18.24
N ASN A 78 -31.92 27.88 19.36
CA ASN A 78 -31.70 29.31 19.61
C ASN A 78 -30.70 29.43 20.76
N VAL A 79 -29.61 30.15 20.54
CA VAL A 79 -28.55 30.28 21.55
C VAL A 79 -27.90 31.67 21.51
N THR A 80 -27.69 32.22 22.70
CA THR A 80 -26.81 33.35 22.95
C THR A 80 -25.56 32.85 23.66
N PHE A 81 -24.39 32.98 23.03
CA PHE A 81 -23.12 32.61 23.63
C PHE A 81 -22.20 33.82 23.71
N SER A 82 -21.70 34.15 24.90
CA SER A 82 -20.79 35.28 25.11
C SER A 82 -19.60 34.93 25.97
N ALA A 83 -18.47 35.56 25.70
CA ALA A 83 -17.28 35.51 26.53
C ALA A 83 -16.49 36.82 26.41
N GLU A 84 -15.68 37.12 27.43
CA GLU A 84 -14.62 38.11 27.29
C GLU A 84 -13.39 37.42 26.70
N ILE A 85 -12.86 37.98 25.62
CA ILE A 85 -11.74 37.46 24.85
C ILE A 85 -10.56 38.43 24.97
N PHE A 86 -9.37 37.91 25.29
CA PHE A 86 -8.14 38.67 25.31
C PHE A 86 -7.20 38.20 24.21
N LEU A 87 -6.70 39.16 23.42
CA LEU A 87 -5.79 38.95 22.31
C LEU A 87 -4.53 39.81 22.49
N GLU A 88 -3.34 39.20 22.43
CA GLU A 88 -2.07 39.92 22.54
C GLU A 88 -1.80 40.86 21.35
N LYS A 89 -1.10 41.97 21.60
CA LYS A 89 -0.77 42.96 20.56
C LYS A 89 0.11 42.41 19.43
N GLY A 90 -0.23 42.75 18.18
CA GLY A 90 0.62 42.63 16.99
C GLY A 90 0.63 41.27 16.28
N ARG A 91 -0.07 40.26 16.81
CA ARG A 91 -0.18 38.93 16.19
C ARG A 91 -1.38 38.85 15.24
N SER A 92 -1.20 38.28 14.05
CA SER A 92 -2.30 37.96 13.12
C SER A 92 -3.08 36.72 13.59
N GLY A 93 -4.24 36.49 12.99
CA GLY A 93 -5.15 35.41 13.39
C GLY A 93 -6.30 35.92 14.27
N ASN A 94 -7.22 35.03 14.62
CA ASN A 94 -8.48 35.41 15.25
C ASN A 94 -8.73 34.64 16.56
N ALA A 95 -9.78 35.07 17.28
CA ALA A 95 -10.46 34.23 18.25
C ALA A 95 -11.97 34.39 18.10
N ALA A 96 -12.69 33.28 18.26
CA ALA A 96 -14.08 33.17 17.92
C ALA A 96 -14.90 32.42 18.96
N LEU A 97 -16.20 32.72 18.96
CA LEU A 97 -17.25 31.89 19.52
C LEU A 97 -17.97 31.18 18.38
N VAL A 98 -18.31 29.92 18.58
CA VAL A 98 -19.00 29.10 17.59
C VAL A 98 -20.33 28.62 18.16
N THR A 99 -21.40 28.71 17.38
CA THR A 99 -22.73 28.17 17.72
C THR A 99 -23.15 27.08 16.75
N ASN A 100 -24.14 26.26 17.13
CA ASN A 100 -24.68 25.17 16.29
C ASN A 100 -23.61 24.15 15.90
N CYS A 101 -22.71 23.83 16.83
CA CYS A 101 -21.60 22.91 16.56
C CYS A 101 -22.11 21.46 16.44
N GLY A 102 -21.71 20.75 15.39
CA GLY A 102 -22.11 19.36 15.13
C GLY A 102 -21.14 18.65 14.19
N ARG A 103 -21.29 17.32 14.04
CA ARG A 103 -20.37 16.47 13.25
C ARG A 103 -18.89 16.76 13.55
N GLU A 104 -18.56 16.77 14.84
CA GLU A 104 -17.26 17.21 15.35
C GLU A 104 -16.11 16.29 14.90
N GLY A 105 -15.04 16.89 14.41
CA GLY A 105 -13.76 16.26 14.08
C GLY A 105 -12.57 17.16 14.45
N VAL A 106 -11.36 16.57 14.40
CA VAL A 106 -10.10 17.31 14.64
C VAL A 106 -9.58 17.85 13.31
N GLY A 107 -9.41 19.17 13.23
CA GLY A 107 -8.92 19.86 12.03
C GLY A 107 -9.54 21.25 11.86
N ALA A 108 -8.98 22.03 10.92
CA ALA A 108 -9.38 23.41 10.64
C ALA A 108 -10.90 23.57 10.54
N ASP A 109 -11.52 22.81 9.64
CA ASP A 109 -12.93 22.99 9.26
C ASP A 109 -13.73 21.68 9.38
N ALA A 110 -13.19 20.70 10.10
CA ALA A 110 -13.79 19.37 10.31
C ALA A 110 -14.92 19.41 11.36
N PHE A 111 -15.95 20.21 11.11
CA PHE A 111 -17.18 20.33 11.91
C PHE A 111 -18.23 21.13 11.14
N ASP A 112 -19.45 21.15 11.67
CA ASP A 112 -20.48 22.11 11.30
C ASP A 112 -20.60 23.18 12.36
N GLY A 113 -20.85 24.44 11.98
CA GLY A 113 -21.13 25.50 12.95
C GLY A 113 -21.08 26.91 12.37
N TYR A 114 -21.59 27.89 13.10
CA TYR A 114 -21.45 29.32 12.77
C TYR A 114 -20.33 29.94 13.60
N GLU A 115 -19.36 30.55 12.94
CA GLU A 115 -18.21 31.20 13.58
C GLU A 115 -18.41 32.71 13.67
N PHE A 116 -18.17 33.26 14.86
CA PHE A 116 -18.24 34.69 15.19
C PHE A 116 -16.86 35.11 15.69
N ALA A 117 -16.06 35.79 14.88
CA ALA A 117 -14.63 35.99 15.16
C ALA A 117 -14.20 37.45 15.28
N LEU A 118 -13.23 37.70 16.16
CA LEU A 118 -12.50 38.96 16.31
C LEU A 118 -11.15 38.87 15.59
N TYR A 119 -10.89 39.78 14.64
CA TYR A 119 -9.58 39.97 14.01
C TYR A 119 -8.96 41.26 14.54
N ALA A 120 -8.26 41.16 15.68
CA ALA A 120 -7.76 42.34 16.38
C ALA A 120 -6.61 43.05 15.65
N LYS A 121 -5.75 42.35 14.91
CA LYS A 121 -4.69 43.04 14.15
C LYS A 121 -5.25 43.74 12.91
N GLU A 122 -6.21 43.10 12.26
CA GLU A 122 -6.82 43.55 11.02
C GLU A 122 -8.04 44.48 11.24
N GLN A 123 -8.48 44.66 12.49
CA GLN A 123 -9.54 45.57 12.94
C GLN A 123 -10.92 45.33 12.25
N PHE A 124 -11.37 44.07 12.26
CA PHE A 124 -12.72 43.71 11.82
C PHE A 124 -13.30 42.51 12.59
N VAL A 125 -14.62 42.33 12.50
CA VAL A 125 -15.32 41.12 12.96
C VAL A 125 -15.82 40.30 11.78
N MET A 126 -15.91 38.98 11.95
CA MET A 126 -16.31 38.04 10.91
C MET A 126 -17.45 37.12 11.36
N LEU A 127 -18.40 36.89 10.44
CA LEU A 127 -19.38 35.81 10.48
C LEU A 127 -19.01 34.78 9.42
N GLY A 128 -18.92 33.52 9.82
CA GLY A 128 -18.55 32.39 8.98
C GLY A 128 -19.44 31.18 9.23
N ARG A 129 -19.42 30.23 8.30
CA ARG A 129 -20.14 28.96 8.39
C ARG A 129 -19.19 27.82 8.08
N HIS A 130 -19.31 26.75 8.84
CA HIS A 130 -18.62 25.48 8.64
C HIS A 130 -19.64 24.40 8.29
N GLN A 131 -19.34 23.64 7.24
CA GLN A 131 -20.03 22.39 6.88
C GLN A 131 -19.00 21.36 6.39
N GLN A 132 -18.13 20.91 7.29
CA GLN A 132 -16.91 20.15 6.94
C GLN A 132 -15.95 20.91 6.00
N ASN A 133 -16.12 22.23 5.92
CA ASN A 133 -15.32 23.20 5.18
C ASN A 133 -15.76 24.61 5.58
N PHE A 134 -14.86 25.59 5.54
CA PHE A 134 -15.17 26.97 5.90
C PHE A 134 -15.74 27.78 4.74
N ARG A 135 -16.73 28.62 5.05
CA ARG A 135 -17.31 29.61 4.15
C ARG A 135 -17.46 30.95 4.87
N TRP A 136 -16.89 31.99 4.26
CA TRP A 136 -17.06 33.38 4.71
C TRP A 136 -18.49 33.86 4.45
N LEU A 137 -19.17 34.43 5.45
CA LEU A 137 -20.52 35.00 5.28
C LEU A 137 -20.49 36.53 5.25
N LYS A 138 -19.83 37.16 6.23
CA LYS A 138 -19.79 38.63 6.34
C LYS A 138 -18.58 39.10 7.15
N SER A 139 -18.03 40.25 6.80
CA SER A 139 -17.04 40.97 7.61
C SER A 139 -17.48 42.42 7.80
N VAL A 140 -17.24 42.97 8.99
CA VAL A 140 -17.57 44.38 9.31
C VAL A 140 -16.37 45.02 10.01
N PRO A 141 -15.87 46.17 9.53
CA PRO A 141 -14.82 46.93 10.23
C PRO A 141 -15.23 47.21 11.68
N CYS A 142 -14.33 46.95 12.63
CA CYS A 142 -14.61 47.09 14.04
C CYS A 142 -13.31 47.39 14.79
N THR A 143 -13.31 48.47 15.58
CA THR A 143 -12.17 48.78 16.44
C THR A 143 -12.10 47.79 17.58
N ILE A 144 -11.03 46.99 17.61
CA ILE A 144 -10.82 45.92 18.59
C ILE A 144 -9.54 46.24 19.35
N PRO A 145 -9.59 46.61 20.64
CA PRO A 145 -8.38 46.89 21.40
C PRO A 145 -7.57 45.60 21.63
N GLU A 146 -6.27 45.67 21.39
CA GLU A 146 -5.33 44.60 21.71
C GLU A 146 -4.78 44.77 23.13
N ASN A 147 -4.42 43.66 23.79
CA ASN A 147 -4.05 43.63 25.22
C ASN A 147 -5.14 44.08 26.20
N GLU A 148 -6.40 44.05 25.77
CA GLU A 148 -7.57 44.31 26.60
C GLU A 148 -8.57 43.15 26.51
N TRP A 149 -9.43 43.03 27.51
CA TRP A 149 -10.54 42.07 27.47
C TRP A 149 -11.70 42.66 26.67
N VAL A 150 -12.10 41.98 25.60
CA VAL A 150 -13.17 42.39 24.71
C VAL A 150 -14.34 41.43 24.86
N GLU A 151 -15.52 41.94 25.21
CA GLU A 151 -16.72 41.12 25.25
C GLU A 151 -17.18 40.82 23.81
N LEU A 152 -17.26 39.54 23.46
CA LEU A 152 -17.87 39.05 22.23
C LEU A 152 -19.15 38.30 22.58
N LYS A 153 -20.25 38.65 21.91
CA LYS A 153 -21.55 37.97 22.02
C LYS A 153 -21.99 37.49 20.64
N ALA A 154 -22.19 36.18 20.52
CA ALA A 154 -22.71 35.47 19.35
C ALA A 154 -24.15 35.03 19.63
N GLU A 155 -25.07 35.40 18.75
CA GLU A 155 -26.48 35.00 18.84
C GLU A 155 -26.90 34.30 17.56
N CYS A 156 -27.46 33.10 17.70
CA CYS A 156 -28.10 32.38 16.61
C CYS A 156 -29.58 32.17 16.97
N ARG A 157 -30.48 32.67 16.12
CA ARG A 157 -31.92 32.53 16.30
C ARG A 157 -32.60 32.01 15.04
N ARG A 158 -33.35 30.92 15.14
CA ARG A 158 -34.22 30.43 14.07
C ARG A 158 -35.31 31.46 13.76
N THR A 159 -35.49 31.78 12.50
CA THR A 159 -36.57 32.63 11.98
C THR A 159 -37.25 31.97 10.79
N LYS A 160 -38.37 32.53 10.32
CA LYS A 160 -39.03 32.07 9.08
C LYS A 160 -38.14 32.19 7.83
N ALA A 161 -37.14 33.08 7.85
CA ALA A 161 -36.25 33.33 6.72
C ALA A 161 -34.93 32.55 6.80
N GLY A 162 -34.74 31.70 7.82
CA GLY A 162 -33.49 31.00 8.11
C GLY A 162 -32.92 31.35 9.49
N ASN A 163 -31.64 31.06 9.73
CA ASN A 163 -30.97 31.39 11.00
C ASN A 163 -30.45 32.82 10.96
N LEU A 164 -30.93 33.65 11.89
CA LEU A 164 -30.43 34.99 12.13
C LEU A 164 -29.20 34.91 13.04
N LEU A 165 -28.06 35.33 12.50
CA LEU A 165 -26.77 35.41 13.19
C LEU A 165 -26.53 36.87 13.58
N THR A 166 -26.34 37.15 14.87
CA THR A 166 -26.00 38.49 15.37
C THR A 166 -24.71 38.44 16.17
N LEU A 167 -23.78 39.34 15.84
CA LEU A 167 -22.50 39.52 16.55
C LEU A 167 -22.50 40.88 17.22
N SER A 168 -22.23 40.92 18.53
CA SER A 168 -22.01 42.16 19.28
C SER A 168 -20.63 42.17 19.92
N VAL A 169 -19.97 43.32 19.88
CA VAL A 169 -18.69 43.58 20.55
C VAL A 169 -18.90 44.66 21.61
N ASN A 170 -18.49 44.39 22.86
CA ASN A 170 -18.66 45.29 24.01
C ASN A 170 -20.09 45.85 24.12
N GLY A 171 -21.09 44.96 24.07
CA GLY A 171 -22.51 45.30 24.13
C GLY A 171 -23.11 45.97 22.88
N ARG A 172 -22.30 46.35 21.88
CA ARG A 172 -22.79 46.99 20.64
C ARG A 172 -22.95 45.97 19.52
N LYS A 173 -24.17 45.83 18.98
CA LYS A 173 -24.43 45.03 17.77
C LYS A 173 -23.57 45.52 16.61
N THR A 174 -22.67 44.67 16.12
CA THR A 174 -21.65 45.01 15.12
C THR A 174 -21.94 44.37 13.76
N ALA A 175 -22.39 43.12 13.73
CA ALA A 175 -22.75 42.42 12.50
C ALA A 175 -24.06 41.63 12.65
N GLU A 176 -24.77 41.49 11.54
CA GLU A 176 -25.97 40.65 11.43
C GLU A 176 -26.03 40.03 10.03
N PHE A 177 -26.45 38.78 9.96
CA PHE A 177 -26.63 38.03 8.72
C PHE A 177 -27.75 36.99 8.88
N ILE A 178 -28.56 36.78 7.84
CA ILE A 178 -29.55 35.69 7.79
C ILE A 178 -29.02 34.62 6.86
N ASP A 179 -28.83 33.41 7.37
CA ASP A 179 -28.52 32.24 6.56
C ASP A 179 -29.82 31.54 6.11
N PRO A 180 -30.19 31.60 4.82
CA PRO A 180 -31.44 31.01 4.33
C PRO A 180 -31.41 29.47 4.30
N ASP A 181 -30.24 28.85 4.42
CA ASP A 181 -30.05 27.39 4.51
C ASP A 181 -29.48 27.03 5.88
N PRO A 182 -30.30 27.01 6.94
CA PRO A 182 -29.75 27.08 8.29
C PRO A 182 -29.16 25.76 8.76
N LEU A 183 -28.05 25.82 9.52
CA LEU A 183 -27.47 24.64 10.17
C LEU A 183 -28.44 24.02 11.20
N PRO A 184 -28.34 22.71 11.46
CA PRO A 184 -29.04 22.05 12.56
C PRO A 184 -28.71 22.68 13.93
N PRO A 185 -29.56 22.48 14.95
CA PRO A 185 -29.20 22.74 16.34
C PRO A 185 -27.88 22.05 16.72
N GLY A 186 -27.14 22.63 17.67
CA GLY A 186 -25.86 22.09 18.05
C GLY A 186 -25.28 22.73 19.30
N SER A 187 -24.07 22.31 19.65
CA SER A 187 -23.32 22.78 20.81
C SER A 187 -22.70 24.16 20.57
N VAL A 188 -21.97 24.68 21.58
CA VAL A 188 -21.20 25.93 21.47
C VAL A 188 -19.72 25.66 21.74
N SER A 189 -18.84 26.38 21.04
CA SER A 189 -17.39 26.16 21.13
C SER A 189 -16.57 27.44 21.17
N LEU A 190 -15.46 27.43 21.90
CA LEU A 190 -14.40 28.43 21.81
C LEU A 190 -13.42 28.04 20.69
N ARG A 191 -12.91 29.01 19.93
CA ARG A 191 -12.00 28.74 18.80
C ARG A 191 -10.94 29.83 18.63
N PRO A 192 -9.69 29.61 19.03
CA PRO A 192 -8.55 30.37 18.53
C PRO A 192 -8.15 29.94 17.10
N TRP A 193 -7.66 30.86 16.28
CA TRP A 193 -7.11 30.55 14.95
C TRP A 193 -5.75 31.21 14.74
N GLN A 194 -4.71 30.40 14.52
CA GLN A 194 -3.32 30.83 14.27
C GLN A 194 -2.68 31.72 15.35
N ARG A 195 -3.34 31.87 16.50
CA ARG A 195 -2.85 32.63 17.66
C ARG A 195 -3.43 32.08 18.95
N THR A 196 -2.72 32.30 20.05
CA THR A 196 -3.25 32.05 21.40
C THR A 196 -4.36 33.06 21.70
N ALA A 197 -5.40 32.61 22.40
CA ALA A 197 -6.46 33.47 22.89
C ALA A 197 -6.87 33.05 24.31
N ARG A 198 -7.20 34.03 25.15
CA ARG A 198 -7.72 33.76 26.50
C ARG A 198 -9.18 34.15 26.58
N PHE A 199 -9.96 33.33 27.28
CA PHE A 199 -11.40 33.46 27.42
C PHE A 199 -11.77 33.47 28.90
N ARG A 200 -12.69 34.36 29.31
CA ARG A 200 -13.27 34.35 30.65
C ARG A 200 -14.73 34.80 30.62
N ASN A 201 -15.42 34.69 31.76
CA ASN A 201 -16.81 35.15 31.91
C ASN A 201 -17.77 34.55 30.85
N LEU A 202 -17.58 33.27 30.52
CA LEU A 202 -18.45 32.55 29.58
C LEU A 202 -19.90 32.56 30.08
N LYS A 203 -20.84 32.93 29.21
CA LYS A 203 -22.28 32.85 29.46
C LYS A 203 -22.98 32.21 28.28
N ILE A 204 -23.94 31.33 28.58
CA ILE A 204 -24.83 30.71 27.61
C ILE A 204 -26.25 31.10 28.01
N ASP A 205 -27.00 31.73 27.11
CA ASP A 205 -28.33 32.31 27.35
C ASP A 205 -28.41 33.18 28.61
N GLY A 206 -27.34 33.94 28.87
CA GLY A 206 -27.22 34.82 30.04
C GLY A 206 -26.73 34.12 31.31
N GLU A 207 -26.70 32.79 31.35
CA GLU A 207 -26.23 32.01 32.50
C GLU A 207 -24.71 31.86 32.49
N ARG A 208 -24.05 32.36 33.54
CA ARG A 208 -22.60 32.24 33.72
C ARG A 208 -22.20 30.78 33.92
N GLN A 209 -21.26 30.31 33.10
CA GLN A 209 -20.74 28.95 33.19
C GLN A 209 -19.69 28.88 34.32
N VAL A 210 -19.88 27.94 35.25
CA VAL A 210 -18.91 27.67 36.32
C VAL A 210 -17.78 26.82 35.74
N LEU A 211 -16.57 27.39 35.70
CA LEU A 211 -15.38 26.69 35.22
C LEU A 211 -14.68 26.02 36.40
N ALA A 212 -14.63 24.70 36.38
CA ALA A 212 -13.89 23.90 37.35
C ALA A 212 -12.81 23.10 36.64
N SER A 213 -11.64 22.98 37.26
CA SER A 213 -10.67 21.98 36.83
C SER A 213 -11.22 20.58 37.10
N CYS A 214 -10.93 19.63 36.22
CA CYS A 214 -11.14 18.22 36.56
C CYS A 214 -10.36 17.89 37.84
N PRO A 215 -10.91 17.10 38.78
CA PRO A 215 -10.16 16.62 39.93
C PRO A 215 -8.83 16.01 39.44
N LYS A 216 -7.70 16.40 40.04
CA LYS A 216 -6.44 15.71 39.80
C LYS A 216 -6.65 14.26 40.25
N GLU A 217 -6.66 13.33 39.31
CA GLU A 217 -6.54 11.90 39.61
C GLU A 217 -5.32 11.75 40.53
N THR A 218 -5.55 11.15 41.70
CA THR A 218 -4.48 10.75 42.60
C THR A 218 -3.52 9.85 41.82
N SER A 219 -2.24 10.22 41.83
CA SER A 219 -1.15 9.65 41.03
C SER A 219 -0.75 8.24 41.48
N VAL A 220 -1.67 7.28 41.47
CA VAL A 220 -1.31 5.87 41.52
C VAL A 220 -1.17 5.43 40.07
N LEU A 221 0.07 5.29 39.62
CA LEU A 221 0.35 4.65 38.33
C LEU A 221 -0.35 3.29 38.30
N PRO A 222 -1.04 2.94 37.20
CA PRO A 222 -1.56 1.60 37.00
C PRO A 222 -0.48 0.56 37.30
N GLU A 223 -0.87 -0.57 37.88
CA GLU A 223 0.06 -1.64 38.21
C GLU A 223 0.83 -2.12 36.97
N THR A 224 0.19 -2.09 35.80
CA THR A 224 0.79 -2.38 34.48
C THR A 224 1.94 -1.45 34.10
N LEU A 225 2.00 -0.24 34.67
CA LEU A 225 3.02 0.78 34.40
C LEU A 225 4.07 0.93 35.50
N ARG A 226 4.08 0.01 36.47
CA ARG A 226 5.17 -0.13 37.45
C ARG A 226 6.45 -0.58 36.74
N SER A 227 7.61 -0.18 37.25
CA SER A 227 8.92 -0.49 36.64
C SER A 227 9.83 -1.29 37.56
N GLU A 228 9.41 -1.50 38.80
CA GLU A 228 10.17 -2.13 39.89
C GLU A 228 10.47 -3.60 39.61
N ASP A 229 9.66 -4.26 38.77
CA ASP A 229 9.77 -5.66 38.39
C ASP A 229 10.40 -5.87 37.00
N LEU A 230 10.78 -4.79 36.31
CA LEU A 230 11.37 -4.88 34.97
C LEU A 230 12.83 -5.36 35.04
N PRO A 231 13.25 -6.26 34.12
CA PRO A 231 14.66 -6.61 33.97
C PRO A 231 15.46 -5.44 33.37
N PRO A 232 16.79 -5.52 33.37
CA PRO A 232 17.63 -4.62 32.57
C PRO A 232 17.21 -4.65 31.10
N ILE A 233 17.30 -3.49 30.43
CA ILE A 233 16.86 -3.31 29.03
C ILE A 233 18.05 -2.85 28.20
N LEU A 234 18.42 -3.64 27.19
CA LEU A 234 19.34 -3.22 26.15
C LEU A 234 18.60 -2.30 25.16
N VAL A 235 19.23 -1.19 24.78
CA VAL A 235 18.71 -0.25 23.78
C VAL A 235 19.80 0.18 22.80
N VAL A 236 19.39 0.52 21.59
CA VAL A 236 20.22 1.19 20.59
C VAL A 236 20.04 2.69 20.71
N SER A 237 21.12 3.43 20.96
CA SER A 237 21.12 4.90 20.92
C SER A 237 21.75 5.37 19.62
N ARG A 238 21.02 6.19 18.84
CA ARG A 238 21.50 6.80 17.59
C ARG A 238 20.65 7.98 17.16
N ALA A 239 21.12 8.77 16.19
CA ALA A 239 20.27 9.74 15.52
C ALA A 239 19.14 9.06 14.72
N ALA A 240 18.03 9.78 14.52
CA ALA A 240 16.96 9.35 13.62
C ALA A 240 17.47 9.25 12.18
N PHE A 241 16.90 8.31 11.42
CA PHE A 241 17.15 8.24 9.97
C PHE A 241 16.19 9.18 9.24
N GLY A 242 16.64 9.70 8.09
CA GLY A 242 15.79 10.48 7.20
C GLY A 242 14.66 9.64 6.60
N ARG A 243 13.64 10.33 6.07
CA ARG A 243 12.47 9.71 5.44
C ARG A 243 12.87 8.81 4.25
N PRO A 244 12.56 7.50 4.29
CA PRO A 244 12.69 6.66 3.10
C PRO A 244 11.49 6.90 2.14
N PRO A 245 11.60 6.54 0.86
CA PRO A 245 10.48 6.60 -0.08
C PRO A 245 9.32 5.67 0.32
N ALA A 246 9.64 4.47 0.82
CA ALA A 246 8.69 3.49 1.33
C ALA A 246 9.29 2.72 2.52
N VAL A 247 8.43 2.19 3.37
CA VAL A 247 8.77 1.25 4.42
C VAL A 247 9.41 0.00 3.82
N GLY A 248 10.52 -0.44 4.41
CA GLY A 248 11.31 -1.54 3.87
C GLY A 248 12.34 -1.11 2.82
N GLN A 249 12.42 0.17 2.46
CA GLN A 249 13.54 0.72 1.70
C GLN A 249 14.53 1.50 2.56
N ASP A 250 14.23 1.70 3.85
CA ASP A 250 15.10 2.37 4.80
C ASP A 250 16.46 1.67 4.95
N PHE A 251 16.59 0.38 4.65
CA PHE A 251 17.88 -0.31 4.72
C PHE A 251 18.94 0.22 3.70
N TRP A 252 18.52 0.88 2.62
CA TRP A 252 19.46 1.43 1.61
C TRP A 252 19.22 2.90 1.32
N ALA A 253 17.97 3.38 1.49
CA ALA A 253 17.58 4.76 1.23
C ALA A 253 17.66 5.64 2.48
N SER A 254 17.96 5.07 3.66
CA SER A 254 18.12 5.88 4.88
C SER A 254 19.22 6.92 4.69
N ARG A 255 18.85 8.18 4.84
CA ARG A 255 19.80 9.28 5.01
C ARG A 255 20.25 9.31 6.47
N ILE A 256 21.54 9.06 6.70
CA ILE A 256 22.13 9.17 8.04
C ILE A 256 22.26 10.66 8.36
N LEU A 257 21.45 11.14 9.31
CA LEU A 257 21.39 12.57 9.66
C LEU A 257 22.63 13.00 10.46
N LYS A 258 23.09 12.15 11.38
CA LYS A 258 24.28 12.35 12.21
C LYS A 258 24.89 10.97 12.54
N PRO A 259 26.16 10.72 12.21
CA PRO A 259 26.89 9.54 12.67
C PRO A 259 27.05 9.52 14.20
N GLY A 260 27.22 8.33 14.77
CA GLY A 260 27.28 8.12 16.21
C GLY A 260 26.22 7.12 16.66
N CYS A 261 26.65 6.10 17.38
CA CYS A 261 25.76 5.09 17.91
C CYS A 261 26.31 4.43 19.18
N ALA A 262 25.43 3.85 19.99
CA ALA A 262 25.81 3.08 21.16
C ALA A 262 24.80 1.96 21.46
N LEU A 263 25.29 0.90 22.11
CA LEU A 263 24.47 -0.09 22.81
C LEU A 263 24.53 0.21 24.30
N LYS A 264 23.36 0.45 24.90
CA LYS A 264 23.23 0.88 26.30
C LYS A 264 22.32 -0.06 27.09
N ILE A 265 22.59 -0.26 28.37
CA ILE A 265 21.76 -1.02 29.31
C ILE A 265 21.12 -0.06 30.31
N VAL A 266 19.80 -0.02 30.29
CA VAL A 266 18.95 0.77 31.20
C VAL A 266 18.44 -0.15 32.31
N HIS A 267 18.34 0.35 33.55
CA HIS A 267 17.85 -0.40 34.71
C HIS A 267 16.57 0.24 35.28
N PRO A 268 15.37 -0.04 34.70
CA PRO A 268 14.13 0.65 35.09
C PRO A 268 13.67 0.38 36.53
N SER A 269 14.07 -0.76 37.10
CA SER A 269 13.80 -1.11 38.50
C SER A 269 14.71 -0.37 39.49
N ALA A 270 15.81 0.22 39.00
CA ALA A 270 16.73 1.04 39.77
C ALA A 270 17.04 2.34 39.03
N PRO A 271 16.07 3.28 38.89
CA PRO A 271 16.20 4.46 38.02
C PRO A 271 17.30 5.45 38.43
N LYS A 272 17.89 5.29 39.63
CA LYS A 272 19.07 6.06 40.07
C LYS A 272 20.41 5.42 39.65
N ARG A 273 20.41 4.18 39.17
CA ARG A 273 21.59 3.50 38.64
C ARG A 273 21.96 4.14 37.30
N GLU A 274 23.24 4.39 37.10
CA GLU A 274 23.73 4.92 35.84
C GLU A 274 23.50 3.92 34.70
N VAL A 275 23.25 4.45 33.50
CA VAL A 275 23.10 3.66 32.29
C VAL A 275 24.47 3.15 31.86
N GLU A 276 24.58 1.85 31.62
CA GLU A 276 25.82 1.22 31.19
C GLU A 276 25.94 1.27 29.67
N THR A 277 27.09 1.70 29.15
CA THR A 277 27.39 1.66 27.72
C THR A 277 28.32 0.47 27.47
N ILE A 278 27.84 -0.55 26.72
CA ILE A 278 28.62 -1.76 26.42
C ILE A 278 29.33 -1.68 25.06
N PHE A 279 28.88 -0.78 24.19
CA PHE A 279 29.50 -0.46 22.92
C PHE A 279 29.15 0.98 22.54
N GLU A 280 30.13 1.73 22.03
CA GLU A 280 29.94 3.08 21.50
C GLU A 280 30.90 3.31 20.33
N ASP A 281 30.37 3.88 19.26
CA ASP A 281 31.18 4.37 18.15
C ASP A 281 30.63 5.73 17.69
N PRO A 282 31.39 6.84 17.85
CA PRO A 282 30.97 8.18 17.44
C PRO A 282 30.93 8.39 15.93
N LYS A 283 31.49 7.47 15.14
CA LYS A 283 31.49 7.51 13.67
C LYS A 283 30.56 6.47 13.07
N GLY A 284 30.24 5.41 13.80
CA GLY A 284 29.42 4.31 13.32
C GLY A 284 27.92 4.59 13.28
N THR A 285 27.16 3.62 12.78
CA THR A 285 25.69 3.62 12.81
C THR A 285 25.15 2.20 13.00
N ILE A 286 24.24 2.01 13.95
CA ILE A 286 23.52 0.74 14.18
C ILE A 286 22.11 0.84 13.59
N TYR A 287 21.69 -0.12 12.76
CA TYR A 287 20.32 -0.16 12.23
C TYR A 287 19.34 -0.72 13.28
N ASP A 288 19.62 -1.94 13.76
CA ASP A 288 18.84 -2.69 14.75
C ASP A 288 19.72 -3.70 15.51
N ALA A 289 19.13 -4.36 16.52
CA ALA A 289 19.76 -5.39 17.34
C ALA A 289 18.76 -6.46 17.82
N ASN A 290 19.28 -7.64 18.19
CA ASN A 290 18.54 -8.72 18.84
C ASN A 290 19.46 -9.49 19.81
N LEU A 291 18.87 -10.23 20.75
CA LEU A 291 19.60 -11.03 21.74
C LEU A 291 19.61 -12.52 21.35
N SER A 292 20.66 -13.23 21.77
CA SER A 292 20.62 -14.69 21.85
C SER A 292 19.58 -15.15 22.88
N PHE A 293 19.10 -16.39 22.77
CA PHE A 293 18.08 -16.94 23.68
C PHE A 293 18.53 -16.92 25.14
N ASP A 294 19.83 -17.09 25.41
CA ASP A 294 20.42 -17.01 26.74
C ASP A 294 20.72 -15.58 27.22
N ALA A 295 20.42 -14.58 26.40
CA ALA A 295 20.68 -13.15 26.61
C ALA A 295 22.15 -12.77 26.88
N LYS A 296 23.11 -13.61 26.49
CA LYS A 296 24.55 -13.33 26.67
C LYS A 296 25.21 -12.70 25.46
N THR A 297 24.60 -12.81 24.28
CA THR A 297 25.13 -12.26 23.03
C THR A 297 24.14 -11.29 22.43
N VAL A 298 24.65 -10.14 21.96
CA VAL A 298 23.91 -9.20 21.12
C VAL A 298 24.33 -9.43 19.68
N TYR A 299 23.36 -9.70 18.80
CA TYR A 299 23.54 -9.66 17.35
C TYR A 299 22.97 -8.34 16.82
N PHE A 300 23.72 -7.61 16.01
CA PHE A 300 23.29 -6.27 15.58
C PHE A 300 23.83 -5.89 14.21
N SER A 301 23.11 -5.00 13.55
CA SER A 301 23.40 -4.53 12.21
C SER A 301 24.16 -3.21 12.29
N TYR A 302 25.42 -3.20 11.87
CA TYR A 302 26.36 -2.13 12.16
C TYR A 302 27.18 -1.72 10.94
N ASP A 303 27.34 -0.41 10.73
CA ASP A 303 28.24 0.20 9.75
C ASP A 303 29.24 1.10 10.48
N PRO A 304 30.53 0.71 10.57
CA PRO A 304 31.56 1.50 11.24
C PRO A 304 31.92 2.80 10.51
N ASN A 305 31.50 2.96 9.25
CA ASN A 305 31.79 4.15 8.46
C ASN A 305 30.69 5.22 8.58
N GLY A 306 29.64 4.97 9.37
CA GLY A 306 28.55 5.92 9.58
C GLY A 306 27.61 6.09 8.39
N GLY A 307 27.66 5.14 7.45
CA GLY A 307 26.74 5.06 6.32
C GLY A 307 25.54 4.18 6.62
N ASN A 308 24.98 3.62 5.55
CA ASN A 308 23.88 2.67 5.57
C ASN A 308 24.29 1.31 5.00
N ARG A 309 25.59 0.98 5.01
CA ARG A 309 26.15 -0.28 4.51
C ARG A 309 26.34 -1.29 5.63
N TRP A 310 25.25 -1.56 6.34
CA TRP A 310 25.26 -2.40 7.54
C TRP A 310 25.74 -3.84 7.27
N LYS A 311 26.44 -4.37 8.27
CA LYS A 311 26.87 -5.78 8.38
C LYS A 311 26.39 -6.37 9.68
N ILE A 312 26.33 -7.70 9.73
CA ILE A 312 25.99 -8.39 10.96
C ILE A 312 27.23 -8.48 11.85
N PHE A 313 27.09 -8.04 13.09
CA PHE A 313 28.07 -8.17 14.15
C PHE A 313 27.50 -8.94 15.33
N ARG A 314 28.39 -9.45 16.17
CA ARG A 314 28.06 -9.95 17.51
C ARG A 314 28.97 -9.32 18.56
N ILE A 315 28.48 -9.19 19.78
CA ILE A 315 29.24 -8.77 20.96
C ILE A 315 28.64 -9.45 22.21
N GLY A 316 29.44 -9.70 23.24
CA GLY A 316 28.95 -10.13 24.54
C GLY A 316 28.11 -9.04 25.21
N ILE A 317 27.13 -9.43 26.02
CA ILE A 317 26.30 -8.48 26.79
C ILE A 317 27.13 -7.69 27.82
N ASP A 318 28.34 -8.16 28.12
CA ASP A 318 29.36 -7.49 28.94
C ASP A 318 30.24 -6.50 28.15
N GLY A 319 30.01 -6.35 26.85
CA GLY A 319 30.80 -5.49 25.95
C GLY A 319 32.06 -6.15 25.38
N SER A 320 32.34 -7.41 25.69
CA SER A 320 33.52 -8.12 25.20
C SER A 320 33.28 -8.82 23.86
N GLY A 321 34.37 -9.18 23.15
CA GLY A 321 34.28 -10.13 22.03
C GLY A 321 33.57 -9.62 20.76
N LEU A 322 33.59 -8.31 20.49
CA LEU A 322 33.05 -7.73 19.25
C LEU A 322 33.64 -8.43 18.02
N LYS A 323 32.77 -8.98 17.15
CA LYS A 323 33.16 -9.68 15.93
C LYS A 323 32.19 -9.39 14.78
N GLN A 324 32.72 -9.04 13.62
CA GLN A 324 31.97 -8.96 12.36
C GLN A 324 31.73 -10.36 11.79
N LEU A 325 30.50 -10.65 11.35
CA LEU A 325 30.08 -11.95 10.82
C LEU A 325 29.87 -11.94 9.29
N THR A 326 29.44 -10.82 8.70
CA THR A 326 29.21 -10.73 7.25
C THR A 326 30.10 -9.70 6.57
N PHE A 327 30.39 -9.92 5.28
CA PHE A 327 31.34 -9.13 4.48
C PHE A 327 30.82 -8.91 3.05
N GLY A 328 31.50 -8.07 2.27
CA GLY A 328 31.17 -7.76 0.86
C GLY A 328 30.30 -6.51 0.68
N ASP A 329 29.97 -6.16 -0.57
CA ASP A 329 29.16 -4.97 -0.91
C ASP A 329 27.67 -5.30 -0.98
N PHE A 330 27.11 -5.63 0.19
CA PHE A 330 25.70 -5.98 0.37
C PHE A 330 25.12 -5.21 1.56
N TYR A 331 23.81 -5.14 1.67
CA TYR A 331 23.15 -4.67 2.87
C TYR A 331 22.76 -5.90 3.69
N ASP A 332 23.34 -6.07 4.88
CA ASP A 332 23.01 -7.19 5.79
C ASP A 332 22.45 -6.63 7.10
N PHE A 333 21.23 -7.01 7.46
CA PHE A 333 20.52 -6.44 8.61
C PHE A 333 19.50 -7.38 9.26
N SER A 334 18.93 -6.96 10.41
CA SER A 334 17.93 -7.68 11.20
C SER A 334 18.28 -9.13 11.55
N PRO A 335 19.37 -9.37 12.30
CA PRO A 335 19.75 -10.72 12.72
C PRO A 335 18.84 -11.27 13.85
N ALA A 336 18.62 -12.58 13.85
CA ALA A 336 18.00 -13.32 14.95
C ALA A 336 18.62 -14.73 15.09
N GLU A 337 18.79 -15.21 16.31
CA GLU A 337 19.27 -16.57 16.58
C GLU A 337 18.17 -17.60 16.26
N LEU A 338 18.52 -18.68 15.54
CA LEU A 338 17.67 -19.83 15.28
C LEU A 338 17.81 -20.89 16.39
N PRO A 339 16.84 -21.81 16.56
CA PRO A 339 16.89 -22.81 17.63
C PRO A 339 18.15 -23.68 17.66
N ASN A 340 18.75 -23.94 16.49
CA ASN A 340 19.99 -24.71 16.33
C ASN A 340 21.27 -23.88 16.55
N GLY A 341 21.16 -22.59 16.90
CA GLY A 341 22.29 -21.67 17.07
C GLY A 341 22.80 -21.03 15.77
N GLU A 342 22.22 -21.35 14.62
CA GLU A 342 22.42 -20.57 13.39
C GLU A 342 21.81 -19.16 13.53
N ILE A 343 22.10 -18.28 12.58
CA ILE A 343 21.60 -16.91 12.56
C ILE A 343 20.80 -16.70 11.28
N VAL A 344 19.53 -16.33 11.39
CA VAL A 344 18.75 -15.79 10.27
C VAL A 344 18.93 -14.28 10.21
N PHE A 345 18.99 -13.72 9.01
CA PHE A 345 19.09 -12.29 8.78
C PHE A 345 18.56 -11.93 7.39
N VAL A 346 18.42 -10.64 7.11
CA VAL A 346 18.01 -10.11 5.81
C VAL A 346 19.22 -9.64 5.03
N SER A 347 19.29 -9.95 3.74
CA SER A 347 20.40 -9.51 2.88
C SER A 347 20.00 -9.19 1.45
N SER A 348 20.68 -8.21 0.84
CA SER A 348 20.60 -7.91 -0.58
C SER A 348 21.45 -8.82 -1.48
N ARG A 349 22.09 -9.87 -0.92
CA ARG A 349 23.06 -10.73 -1.64
C ARG A 349 22.49 -11.46 -2.85
N ARG A 350 21.20 -11.78 -2.83
CA ARG A 350 20.51 -12.40 -3.96
C ARG A 350 20.43 -11.46 -5.17
N GLY A 351 20.51 -10.15 -4.93
CA GLY A 351 20.39 -9.10 -5.93
C GLY A 351 18.96 -8.94 -6.47
N GLY A 352 18.80 -7.99 -7.39
CA GLY A 352 17.51 -7.60 -7.95
C GLY A 352 17.01 -6.28 -7.37
N PHE A 353 15.97 -5.71 -7.97
CA PHE A 353 15.53 -4.34 -7.69
C PHE A 353 14.05 -4.26 -7.34
N THR A 354 13.71 -3.29 -6.48
CA THR A 354 12.31 -2.99 -6.19
C THR A 354 11.61 -2.58 -7.49
N LEU A 355 10.37 -3.01 -7.67
CA LEU A 355 9.66 -2.76 -8.93
C LEU A 355 9.25 -1.30 -9.10
N CYS A 356 8.52 -0.75 -8.12
CA CYS A 356 7.94 0.60 -8.15
C CYS A 356 8.89 1.72 -7.71
N GLN A 357 10.02 1.39 -7.09
CA GLN A 357 10.98 2.37 -6.56
C GLN A 357 12.41 1.96 -6.93
N PRO A 358 13.35 2.91 -7.04
CA PRO A 358 14.75 2.56 -7.23
C PRO A 358 15.27 1.73 -6.04
N GLY A 359 16.38 1.04 -6.24
CA GLY A 359 17.12 0.40 -5.16
C GLY A 359 16.99 -1.12 -5.07
N PRO A 360 17.89 -1.77 -4.32
CA PRO A 360 17.97 -3.21 -4.21
C PRO A 360 16.77 -3.81 -3.48
N THR A 361 16.60 -5.11 -3.67
CA THR A 361 15.71 -5.97 -2.87
C THR A 361 16.47 -6.67 -1.76
N SER A 362 15.74 -7.23 -0.79
CA SER A 362 16.34 -7.93 0.34
C SER A 362 15.58 -9.23 0.68
N ASN A 363 16.29 -10.32 0.96
CA ASN A 363 15.69 -11.62 1.22
C ASN A 363 16.24 -12.26 2.49
N LEU A 364 15.53 -13.24 3.03
CA LEU A 364 15.98 -14.03 4.16
C LEU A 364 17.18 -14.88 3.77
N HIS A 365 18.18 -14.83 4.62
CA HIS A 365 19.35 -15.67 4.57
C HIS A 365 19.58 -16.28 5.95
N LYS A 366 20.27 -17.41 5.98
CA LYS A 366 20.80 -17.98 7.21
C LYS A 366 22.30 -18.22 7.10
N MET A 367 22.97 -18.32 8.24
CA MET A 367 24.39 -18.64 8.34
C MET A 367 24.69 -19.37 9.64
N LYS A 368 25.85 -20.04 9.71
CA LYS A 368 26.39 -20.55 10.96
C LYS A 368 26.74 -19.42 11.93
N ALA A 369 26.78 -19.73 13.22
CA ALA A 369 27.08 -18.77 14.29
C ALA A 369 28.41 -18.01 14.12
N ASP A 370 29.35 -18.58 13.35
CA ASP A 370 30.67 -18.01 13.08
C ASP A 370 30.72 -17.06 11.87
N GLY A 371 29.63 -16.98 11.09
CA GLY A 371 29.50 -16.19 9.86
C GLY A 371 29.65 -16.98 8.55
N SER A 372 29.93 -18.30 8.62
CA SER A 372 30.10 -19.15 7.44
C SER A 372 28.78 -19.70 6.88
N GLU A 373 28.84 -20.28 5.68
CA GLU A 373 27.71 -20.99 5.02
C GLU A 373 26.44 -20.14 4.86
N ILE A 374 26.61 -18.91 4.37
CA ILE A 374 25.48 -18.04 4.07
C ILE A 374 24.63 -18.63 2.94
N GLN A 375 23.35 -18.88 3.19
CA GLN A 375 22.39 -19.42 2.22
C GLN A 375 21.13 -18.54 2.16
N CYS A 376 20.64 -18.23 0.96
CA CYS A 376 19.33 -17.60 0.77
C CYS A 376 18.21 -18.63 0.91
N ILE A 377 17.19 -18.31 1.70
CA ILE A 377 16.09 -19.21 2.05
C ILE A 377 14.69 -18.64 1.74
N SER A 378 14.62 -17.46 1.10
CA SER A 378 13.35 -16.90 0.61
C SER A 378 13.48 -16.38 -0.81
N MET A 379 12.42 -16.60 -1.60
CA MET A 379 12.42 -16.44 -3.06
C MET A 379 11.68 -15.20 -3.54
N ASN A 380 11.37 -14.25 -2.65
CA ASN A 380 10.70 -12.99 -2.97
C ASN A 380 11.36 -12.21 -4.12
N THR A 381 10.55 -11.68 -5.04
CA THR A 381 10.99 -10.72 -6.07
C THR A 381 11.10 -9.29 -5.54
N LEU A 382 10.44 -8.98 -4.42
CA LEU A 382 10.60 -7.74 -3.66
C LEU A 382 11.41 -8.02 -2.39
N SER A 383 10.97 -7.52 -1.24
CA SER A 383 11.77 -7.53 -0.02
C SER A 383 11.07 -8.19 1.17
N ASP A 384 11.85 -8.93 1.96
CA ASP A 384 11.49 -9.49 3.26
C ASP A 384 12.18 -8.70 4.38
N PHE A 385 11.54 -8.55 5.55
CA PHE A 385 12.01 -7.70 6.66
C PHE A 385 11.80 -8.31 8.04
N HIS A 386 12.61 -7.85 9.00
CA HIS A 386 12.44 -8.05 10.44
C HIS A 386 12.11 -9.50 10.88
N PRO A 387 12.95 -10.50 10.54
CA PRO A 387 12.72 -11.86 10.99
C PRO A 387 12.75 -11.97 12.51
N GLN A 388 11.86 -12.80 13.07
CA GLN A 388 11.82 -13.24 14.47
C GLN A 388 11.52 -14.73 14.52
N VAL A 389 11.88 -15.40 15.61
CA VAL A 389 11.60 -16.83 15.77
C VAL A 389 10.36 -17.02 16.64
N LEU A 390 9.39 -17.79 16.13
CA LEU A 390 8.18 -18.16 16.84
C LEU A 390 8.46 -19.24 17.91
N PRO A 391 7.59 -19.39 18.93
CA PRO A 391 7.75 -20.44 19.95
C PRO A 391 7.76 -21.88 19.40
N ASP A 392 7.24 -22.09 18.18
CA ASP A 392 7.26 -23.37 17.48
C ASP A 392 8.51 -23.61 16.61
N GLY A 393 9.47 -22.66 16.63
CA GLY A 393 10.75 -22.74 15.92
C GLY A 393 10.70 -22.24 14.47
N ARG A 394 9.53 -21.84 13.95
CA ARG A 394 9.43 -21.21 12.62
C ARG A 394 9.94 -19.77 12.66
N ILE A 395 10.34 -19.27 11.49
CA ILE A 395 10.65 -17.86 11.29
C ILE A 395 9.36 -17.12 10.97
N LEU A 396 9.11 -16.00 11.64
CA LEU A 396 8.10 -14.98 11.32
C LEU A 396 8.81 -13.78 10.69
N PHE A 397 8.26 -13.19 9.64
CA PHE A 397 8.84 -12.02 8.98
C PHE A 397 7.76 -11.23 8.25
N THR A 398 8.06 -9.97 7.93
CA THR A 398 7.22 -9.16 7.05
C THR A 398 7.65 -9.38 5.61
N ARG A 399 6.69 -9.59 4.71
CA ARG A 399 6.95 -9.69 3.26
C ARG A 399 6.26 -8.57 2.52
N TRP A 400 7.00 -7.92 1.62
CA TRP A 400 6.45 -7.11 0.55
C TRP A 400 6.17 -7.99 -0.69
N GLU A 401 4.95 -8.07 -1.20
CA GLU A 401 4.64 -8.83 -2.43
C GLU A 401 3.58 -8.18 -3.34
N TYR A 402 3.70 -8.36 -4.66
CA TYR A 402 2.70 -7.93 -5.65
C TYR A 402 2.41 -9.05 -6.65
N ILE A 403 1.29 -9.76 -6.56
CA ILE A 403 0.84 -10.64 -7.65
C ILE A 403 -0.48 -10.11 -8.18
N ASP A 404 -0.38 -9.24 -9.19
CA ASP A 404 -1.51 -8.57 -9.85
C ASP A 404 -2.53 -7.98 -8.85
N ARG A 405 -2.02 -7.41 -7.74
CA ARG A 405 -2.75 -6.81 -6.60
C ARG A 405 -2.20 -5.43 -6.25
N ASP A 406 -2.90 -4.71 -5.38
CA ASP A 406 -2.55 -3.33 -5.04
C ASP A 406 -1.15 -3.24 -4.44
N LEU A 407 -0.49 -2.12 -4.68
CA LEU A 407 0.88 -1.95 -4.21
C LEU A 407 0.99 -1.47 -2.76
N THR A 408 -0.08 -0.91 -2.19
CA THR A 408 -0.01 -0.14 -0.96
C THR A 408 -0.13 -1.01 0.29
N TYR A 409 -1.09 -1.93 0.35
CA TYR A 409 -1.43 -2.66 1.58
C TYR A 409 -0.93 -4.11 1.55
N ARG A 410 0.32 -4.31 1.11
CA ARG A 410 0.90 -5.64 0.84
C ARG A 410 2.25 -5.89 1.50
N GLN A 411 2.38 -5.41 2.73
CA GLN A 411 3.49 -5.72 3.61
C GLN A 411 2.99 -6.51 4.83
N SER A 412 2.65 -7.78 4.59
CA SER A 412 1.96 -8.69 5.51
C SER A 412 2.92 -9.62 6.25
N LEU A 413 2.42 -10.37 7.24
CA LEU A 413 3.23 -11.31 8.04
C LEU A 413 3.23 -12.70 7.43
N TRP A 414 4.42 -13.26 7.23
CA TRP A 414 4.66 -14.57 6.65
C TRP A 414 5.52 -15.42 7.59
N THR A 415 5.49 -16.73 7.34
CA THR A 415 6.26 -17.70 8.11
C THR A 415 6.83 -18.81 7.23
N GLN A 416 7.98 -19.34 7.62
CA GLN A 416 8.60 -20.51 7.03
C GLN A 416 9.47 -21.24 8.06
N ASN A 417 9.86 -22.47 7.76
CA ASN A 417 10.84 -23.20 8.56
C ASN A 417 12.26 -22.61 8.36
N PRO A 418 13.20 -22.86 9.30
CA PRO A 418 14.58 -22.42 9.19
C PRO A 418 15.32 -22.79 7.90
N ASP A 419 14.91 -23.88 7.24
CA ASP A 419 15.48 -24.34 5.97
C ASP A 419 14.80 -23.77 4.71
N GLY A 420 13.81 -22.88 4.86
CA GLY A 420 13.05 -22.27 3.76
C GLY A 420 11.78 -23.02 3.36
N THR A 421 11.53 -24.21 3.92
CA THR A 421 10.31 -25.01 3.65
C THR A 421 9.09 -24.46 4.38
N SER A 422 7.90 -24.96 4.03
CA SER A 422 6.62 -24.60 4.65
C SER A 422 6.32 -23.09 4.62
N TYR A 423 6.66 -22.46 3.49
CA TYR A 423 6.41 -21.04 3.25
C TYR A 423 4.91 -20.73 3.20
N GLN A 424 4.44 -19.87 4.11
CA GLN A 424 3.02 -19.61 4.30
C GLN A 424 2.72 -18.20 4.83
N LEU A 425 1.55 -17.68 4.47
CA LEU A 425 0.99 -16.50 5.12
C LEU A 425 0.76 -16.79 6.60
N TYR A 426 1.20 -15.89 7.47
CA TYR A 426 0.85 -15.89 8.89
C TYR A 426 -0.38 -15.00 9.13
N PHE A 427 -0.36 -13.74 8.71
CA PHE A 427 -1.46 -12.80 8.91
C PHE A 427 -1.46 -11.60 7.96
N GLY A 428 -2.65 -11.19 7.51
CA GLY A 428 -2.94 -9.82 7.08
C GLY A 428 -2.67 -9.48 5.61
N ASN A 429 -2.72 -10.44 4.69
CA ASN A 429 -2.49 -10.17 3.26
C ASN A 429 -3.65 -9.44 2.58
N THR A 430 -4.78 -9.24 3.27
CA THR A 430 -5.93 -8.45 2.81
C THR A 430 -6.27 -7.27 3.71
N VAL A 431 -5.54 -7.10 4.83
CA VAL A 431 -5.74 -6.02 5.80
C VAL A 431 -5.31 -4.67 5.21
N ARG A 432 -6.07 -3.61 5.51
CA ARG A 432 -5.83 -2.24 4.99
C ARG A 432 -5.87 -1.13 6.02
N SER A 433 -6.12 -1.47 7.28
CA SER A 433 -6.07 -0.48 8.35
C SER A 433 -4.64 0.01 8.60
N CYS A 434 -3.63 -0.68 8.06
CA CYS A 434 -2.23 -0.26 7.96
C CYS A 434 -1.62 -0.75 6.64
N GLY A 435 -0.61 -0.05 6.13
CA GLY A 435 0.17 -0.48 4.95
C GLY A 435 1.08 -1.67 5.24
N SER A 436 1.62 -1.72 6.46
CA SER A 436 2.61 -2.73 6.84
C SER A 436 2.50 -3.15 8.31
N PHE A 437 2.81 -4.42 8.56
CA PHE A 437 3.11 -4.95 9.89
C PHE A 437 4.62 -5.07 10.02
N LEU A 438 5.25 -4.38 10.95
CA LEU A 438 6.69 -4.43 11.17
C LEU A 438 7.03 -4.84 12.60
N GLN A 439 8.23 -5.40 12.77
CA GLN A 439 8.87 -5.62 14.07
C GLN A 439 8.01 -6.47 15.00
N SER A 440 7.24 -7.39 14.42
CA SER A 440 6.29 -8.21 15.14
C SER A 440 7.01 -9.23 16.01
N ARG A 441 6.56 -9.40 17.26
CA ARG A 441 7.14 -10.35 18.21
C ARG A 441 6.04 -11.19 18.88
N PRO A 442 6.28 -12.49 19.13
CA PRO A 442 5.33 -13.33 19.84
C PRO A 442 5.15 -12.88 21.28
N LEU A 443 3.92 -12.93 21.78
CA LEU A 443 3.64 -12.68 23.19
C LEU A 443 4.17 -13.85 24.03
N PRO A 444 4.82 -13.60 25.18
CA PRO A 444 5.24 -14.65 26.10
C PRO A 444 4.08 -15.58 26.46
N GLY A 445 4.29 -16.89 26.30
CA GLY A 445 3.29 -17.92 26.62
C GLY A 445 2.17 -18.10 25.58
N SER A 446 2.15 -17.33 24.48
CA SER A 446 1.16 -17.48 23.41
C SER A 446 1.75 -18.17 22.19
N SER A 447 0.97 -19.04 21.54
CA SER A 447 1.31 -19.66 20.26
C SER A 447 0.73 -18.93 19.04
N THR A 448 -0.22 -17.99 19.24
CA THR A 448 -0.97 -17.35 18.16
C THR A 448 -0.95 -15.83 18.21
N GLN A 449 -0.56 -15.23 19.34
CA GLN A 449 -0.64 -13.79 19.55
C GLN A 449 0.71 -13.11 19.35
N LEU A 450 0.67 -11.99 18.63
CA LEU A 450 1.82 -11.12 18.36
C LEU A 450 1.51 -9.69 18.81
N VAL A 451 2.56 -8.97 19.20
CA VAL A 451 2.57 -7.51 19.21
C VAL A 451 3.31 -7.03 17.97
N SER A 452 2.85 -5.96 17.34
CA SER A 452 3.45 -5.46 16.10
C SER A 452 3.34 -3.94 16.02
N CYS A 453 4.27 -3.33 15.28
CA CYS A 453 4.14 -1.97 14.80
C CYS A 453 3.31 -1.98 13.52
N PHE A 454 2.23 -1.20 13.47
CA PHE A 454 1.38 -1.01 12.30
C PHE A 454 1.80 0.32 11.66
N THR A 455 2.29 0.27 10.42
CA THR A 455 2.91 1.43 9.75
C THR A 455 2.22 1.74 8.41
N PRO A 456 2.42 2.93 7.83
CA PRO A 456 2.10 3.17 6.43
C PRO A 456 3.02 2.35 5.51
N HIS A 457 2.70 2.35 4.22
CA HIS A 457 3.57 1.83 3.17
C HIS A 457 4.60 2.88 2.76
N HIS A 458 4.17 4.14 2.62
CA HIS A 458 5.03 5.25 2.22
C HIS A 458 5.53 6.06 3.43
N GLY A 459 6.82 6.38 3.43
CA GLY A 459 7.44 7.21 4.46
C GLY A 459 8.02 6.41 5.63
N TYR A 460 7.94 6.96 6.84
CA TYR A 460 8.70 6.46 7.97
C TYR A 460 8.21 5.09 8.49
N PRO A 461 9.11 4.18 8.93
CA PRO A 461 8.77 2.86 9.48
C PRO A 461 8.31 2.98 10.95
N GLN A 462 7.27 3.78 11.18
CA GLN A 462 6.71 4.08 12.49
C GLN A 462 5.20 4.33 12.37
N GLY A 463 4.47 4.04 13.43
CA GLY A 463 3.02 4.16 13.44
C GLY A 463 2.43 3.76 14.79
N ALA A 464 1.37 2.96 14.79
CA ALA A 464 0.70 2.51 16.00
C ALA A 464 1.27 1.17 16.48
N ILE A 465 1.21 0.89 17.78
CA ILE A 465 1.38 -0.48 18.30
C ILE A 465 0.03 -1.17 18.35
N GLY A 466 -0.02 -2.42 17.91
CA GLY A 466 -1.22 -3.26 17.95
C GLY A 466 -0.93 -4.71 18.28
N LEU A 467 -2.00 -5.45 18.56
CA LEU A 467 -1.98 -6.90 18.79
C LEU A 467 -2.60 -7.61 17.60
N ILE A 468 -2.11 -8.82 17.32
CA ILE A 468 -2.61 -9.73 16.30
C ILE A 468 -2.86 -11.07 16.98
N ASP A 469 -3.95 -11.75 16.66
CA ASP A 469 -4.25 -13.12 17.08
C ASP A 469 -4.65 -13.97 15.86
N SER A 470 -3.72 -14.82 15.44
CA SER A 470 -3.89 -15.68 14.26
C SER A 470 -4.86 -16.84 14.48
N SER A 471 -5.34 -17.08 15.71
CA SER A 471 -6.32 -18.13 16.01
C SER A 471 -7.67 -17.87 15.35
N PHE A 472 -8.04 -16.60 15.14
CA PHE A 472 -9.29 -16.20 14.48
C PHE A 472 -9.23 -16.28 12.95
N GLY A 473 -8.09 -16.69 12.39
CA GLY A 473 -7.87 -16.78 10.95
C GLY A 473 -6.83 -15.78 10.46
N ARG A 474 -6.19 -16.12 9.34
CA ARG A 474 -5.05 -15.38 8.78
C ARG A 474 -5.43 -14.01 8.18
N GLU A 475 -6.72 -13.80 7.96
CA GLU A 475 -7.28 -12.58 7.37
C GLU A 475 -8.41 -12.00 8.24
N ALA A 476 -8.43 -12.35 9.52
CA ALA A 476 -9.47 -11.91 10.44
C ALA A 476 -9.48 -10.37 10.56
N PRO A 477 -10.66 -9.74 10.55
CA PRO A 477 -10.78 -8.28 10.50
C PRO A 477 -10.39 -7.60 11.82
N GLU A 478 -10.35 -6.26 11.80
CA GLU A 478 -10.11 -5.44 12.99
C GLU A 478 -11.13 -5.76 14.10
N ASN A 479 -10.68 -5.73 15.34
CA ASN A 479 -11.42 -6.11 16.56
C ASN A 479 -11.77 -7.60 16.67
N VAL A 480 -11.35 -8.43 15.71
CA VAL A 480 -11.43 -9.90 15.79
C VAL A 480 -10.03 -10.50 15.73
N GLY A 481 -9.33 -10.32 14.61
CA GLY A 481 -7.98 -10.84 14.40
C GLY A 481 -6.87 -9.91 14.85
N TYR A 482 -7.14 -8.62 14.99
CA TYR A 482 -6.15 -7.64 15.43
C TYR A 482 -6.80 -6.39 16.04
N THR A 483 -6.05 -5.67 16.88
CA THR A 483 -6.51 -4.42 17.52
C THR A 483 -5.37 -3.42 17.68
N TYR A 484 -5.71 -2.13 17.71
CA TYR A 484 -4.78 -1.05 18.06
C TYR A 484 -4.69 -0.91 19.59
N ILE A 485 -3.47 -0.93 20.13
CA ILE A 485 -3.19 -0.53 21.52
C ILE A 485 -3.10 1.00 21.58
N THR A 486 -2.29 1.60 20.71
CA THR A 486 -2.10 3.06 20.65
C THR A 486 -3.10 3.67 19.66
N LYS A 487 -4.30 3.98 20.15
CA LYS A 487 -5.46 4.39 19.34
C LYS A 487 -5.30 5.78 18.70
N GLU A 488 -4.42 6.63 19.23
CA GLU A 488 -4.22 8.00 18.74
C GLU A 488 -3.66 8.08 17.31
N LEU A 489 -3.10 6.98 16.78
CA LEU A 489 -2.62 6.87 15.40
C LEU A 489 -3.49 5.95 14.53
N ALA A 490 -4.55 5.36 15.10
CA ALA A 490 -5.40 4.40 14.41
C ALA A 490 -6.47 5.07 13.52
N PRO A 491 -6.92 4.43 12.42
CA PRO A 491 -6.20 3.39 11.69
C PRO A 491 -5.05 4.01 10.89
N VAL A 492 -3.84 3.46 10.94
CA VAL A 492 -2.66 4.10 10.31
C VAL A 492 -2.85 4.31 8.81
N ARG A 493 -3.45 3.35 8.09
CA ARG A 493 -3.60 3.31 6.63
C ARG A 493 -2.24 3.55 5.97
N ASP A 494 -2.19 4.30 4.87
CA ASP A 494 -0.95 4.78 4.25
C ASP A 494 -0.65 6.25 4.59
N ARG A 495 -0.93 6.66 5.85
CA ARG A 495 -0.65 8.02 6.31
C ARG A 495 0.77 8.11 6.82
N ASN A 496 1.58 8.98 6.21
CA ASN A 496 2.94 9.23 6.68
C ASN A 496 2.91 9.97 8.03
N HIS A 497 3.54 9.37 9.04
CA HIS A 497 3.66 9.94 10.38
C HIS A 497 5.13 10.31 10.65
N GLU A 498 5.45 11.61 10.79
CA GLU A 498 6.82 12.07 11.07
C GLU A 498 7.32 11.70 12.47
N TRP A 499 6.39 11.39 13.37
CA TRP A 499 6.62 10.84 14.70
C TRP A 499 5.63 9.70 14.96
N GLY A 500 5.95 8.76 15.85
CA GLY A 500 5.08 7.63 16.14
C GLY A 500 5.74 6.59 17.04
N TYR A 501 5.08 5.44 17.18
CA TYR A 501 5.62 4.29 17.88
C TYR A 501 6.37 3.36 16.94
N ARG A 502 7.33 2.63 17.51
CA ARG A 502 8.07 1.55 16.85
C ARG A 502 8.74 0.64 17.86
N ASP A 503 9.34 -0.41 17.35
CA ASP A 503 10.15 -1.39 18.08
C ASP A 503 9.43 -2.00 19.31
N PRO A 504 8.19 -2.53 19.17
CA PRO A 504 7.50 -3.13 20.32
C PRO A 504 8.22 -4.39 20.81
N PHE A 505 8.38 -4.51 22.13
CA PHE A 505 8.96 -5.69 22.76
C PHE A 505 8.09 -6.16 23.93
N PRO A 506 7.54 -7.39 23.90
CA PRO A 506 6.62 -7.84 24.93
C PRO A 506 7.35 -8.29 26.20
N ILE A 507 6.96 -7.72 27.35
CA ILE A 507 7.41 -8.15 28.68
C ILE A 507 6.49 -9.24 29.21
N SER A 508 5.17 -9.02 29.09
CA SER A 508 4.08 -9.94 29.39
C SER A 508 2.97 -9.78 28.34
N THR A 509 1.80 -10.41 28.55
CA THR A 509 0.63 -10.29 27.68
C THR A 509 0.02 -8.89 27.64
N ASP A 510 0.29 -8.06 28.66
CA ASP A 510 -0.36 -6.75 28.84
C ASP A 510 0.63 -5.60 29.03
N ARG A 511 1.94 -5.87 28.93
CA ARG A 511 3.02 -4.89 29.09
C ARG A 511 4.05 -5.04 27.98
N PHE A 512 4.36 -3.92 27.35
CA PHE A 512 5.25 -3.84 26.19
C PHE A 512 6.25 -2.70 26.39
N LEU A 513 7.51 -2.89 25.99
CA LEU A 513 8.42 -1.79 25.76
C LEU A 513 8.18 -1.27 24.35
N CYS A 514 8.37 0.04 24.14
CA CYS A 514 8.39 0.61 22.81
C CYS A 514 9.26 1.87 22.76
N SER A 515 9.68 2.21 21.55
CA SER A 515 10.27 3.49 21.24
C SER A 515 9.19 4.42 20.69
N PHE A 516 9.03 5.58 21.31
CA PHE A 516 8.04 6.58 20.88
C PHE A 516 8.70 7.93 20.63
N GLY A 517 8.50 8.44 19.41
CA GLY A 517 8.86 9.80 19.01
C GLY A 517 7.66 10.71 19.22
N SER A 518 7.88 11.86 19.87
CA SER A 518 6.84 12.87 20.10
C SER A 518 7.31 14.25 19.65
N GLU A 519 6.40 15.07 19.14
CA GLU A 519 6.63 16.45 18.75
C GLU A 519 6.82 17.35 20.00
N ARG A 520 8.03 17.37 20.55
CA ARG A 520 8.45 18.43 21.48
C ARG A 520 9.56 19.20 20.80
N ASN A 521 9.29 20.46 20.45
CA ASN A 521 10.27 21.40 19.87
C ASN A 521 10.78 21.03 18.46
N GLY A 522 9.92 20.54 17.56
CA GLY A 522 10.24 20.44 16.13
C GLY A 522 11.22 19.32 15.72
N SER A 523 11.46 18.31 16.56
CA SER A 523 12.14 17.07 16.15
C SER A 523 11.52 15.83 16.80
N ALA A 524 11.37 14.75 16.04
CA ALA A 524 10.87 13.45 16.51
C ALA A 524 11.96 12.71 17.32
N ARG A 525 12.21 13.15 18.56
CA ARG A 525 13.16 12.49 19.46
C ARG A 525 12.52 11.24 20.08
N TYR A 526 13.09 10.08 19.77
CA TYR A 526 12.64 8.78 20.26
C TYR A 526 13.13 8.49 21.67
N ARG A 527 12.25 8.02 22.55
CA ARG A 527 12.54 7.65 23.95
C ARG A 527 11.97 6.28 24.27
N LEU A 528 12.48 5.67 25.34
CA LEU A 528 12.01 4.37 25.82
C LEU A 528 10.78 4.52 26.72
N TYR A 529 9.69 3.84 26.36
CA TYR A 529 8.47 3.78 27.16
C TYR A 529 8.10 2.35 27.55
N LEU A 530 7.46 2.22 28.71
CA LEU A 530 6.61 1.08 29.06
C LEU A 530 5.18 1.43 28.64
N LEU A 531 4.56 0.57 27.84
CA LEU A 531 3.22 0.69 27.29
C LEU A 531 2.37 -0.46 27.84
N ASP A 532 1.15 -0.17 28.26
CA ASP A 532 0.17 -1.21 28.61
C ASP A 532 -0.85 -1.44 27.49
N ARG A 533 -1.67 -2.49 27.66
CA ARG A 533 -2.68 -2.89 26.66
C ARG A 533 -3.80 -1.87 26.44
N ASN A 534 -3.98 -0.91 27.34
CA ASN A 534 -4.98 0.15 27.22
C ASN A 534 -4.44 1.36 26.44
N GLY A 535 -3.16 1.36 26.08
CA GLY A 535 -2.49 2.48 25.41
C GLY A 535 -1.87 3.49 26.37
N GLU A 536 -1.93 3.24 27.69
CA GLU A 536 -1.28 4.08 28.68
C GLU A 536 0.23 3.81 28.65
N LYS A 537 1.05 4.86 28.83
CA LYS A 537 2.50 4.77 28.73
C LYS A 537 3.25 5.55 29.80
N ARG A 538 4.40 5.02 30.22
CA ARG A 538 5.34 5.62 31.16
C ARG A 538 6.72 5.75 30.54
N LEU A 539 7.31 6.94 30.59
CA LEU A 539 8.69 7.16 30.17
C LEU A 539 9.64 6.41 31.12
N LEU A 540 10.54 5.59 30.57
CA LEU A 540 11.58 4.90 31.33
C LEU A 540 12.94 5.55 31.15
N TYR A 541 13.28 5.98 29.94
CA TYR A 541 14.60 6.55 29.64
C TYR A 541 14.60 7.44 28.39
N GLU A 542 15.43 8.48 28.43
CA GLU A 542 15.79 9.31 27.29
C GLU A 542 17.30 9.57 27.29
N ASP A 543 17.92 9.63 26.11
CA ASP A 543 19.38 9.83 26.02
C ASP A 543 19.77 11.25 26.47
N PRO A 544 20.76 11.46 27.35
CA PRO A 544 21.18 12.81 27.72
C PRO A 544 21.59 13.70 26.53
N ASP A 545 22.09 13.13 25.43
CA ASP A 545 22.30 13.86 24.18
C ASP A 545 20.96 14.06 23.45
N PRO A 546 20.46 15.30 23.29
CA PRO A 546 19.18 15.57 22.65
C PRO A 546 19.17 15.24 21.15
N SER A 547 20.33 15.03 20.53
CA SER A 547 20.42 14.60 19.13
C SER A 547 20.27 13.08 18.95
N MET A 548 20.26 12.32 20.05
CA MET A 548 20.14 10.87 20.06
C MET A 548 18.72 10.44 20.43
N GLY A 549 18.23 9.43 19.70
CA GLY A 549 17.00 8.71 19.99
C GLY A 549 17.29 7.29 20.46
N ILE A 550 16.32 6.73 21.20
CA ILE A 550 16.38 5.38 21.76
C ILE A 550 15.51 4.44 20.93
N TYR A 551 16.09 3.33 20.46
CA TYR A 551 15.48 2.36 19.56
C TYR A 551 15.73 0.92 20.03
N CYS A 552 14.96 -0.03 19.47
CA CYS A 552 15.15 -1.46 19.66
C CYS A 552 15.29 -1.88 21.15
N PRO A 553 14.30 -1.61 22.01
CA PRO A 553 14.36 -2.07 23.39
C PRO A 553 14.25 -3.59 23.48
N LEU A 554 15.19 -4.22 24.21
CA LEU A 554 15.26 -5.66 24.39
C LEU A 554 15.43 -5.96 25.88
N ALA A 555 14.50 -6.72 26.48
CA ALA A 555 14.65 -7.15 27.85
C ALA A 555 15.79 -8.19 27.96
N ILE A 556 16.77 -7.92 28.82
CA ILE A 556 17.89 -8.83 29.09
C ILE A 556 17.40 -9.90 30.05
N ARG A 557 16.88 -10.99 29.49
CA ARG A 557 16.46 -12.18 30.22
C ARG A 557 16.61 -13.41 29.34
N GLU A 558 16.94 -14.54 29.95
CA GLU A 558 16.88 -15.81 29.27
C GLU A 558 15.45 -16.09 28.78
N THR A 559 15.34 -16.57 27.55
CA THR A 559 14.08 -16.99 26.93
C THR A 559 14.16 -18.46 26.57
N PRO A 560 13.06 -19.23 26.69
CA PRO A 560 13.06 -20.62 26.30
C PRO A 560 13.47 -20.78 24.84
N ARG A 561 14.54 -21.54 24.59
CA ARG A 561 14.96 -21.91 23.24
C ARG A 561 13.82 -22.71 22.59
N PRO A 562 13.25 -22.28 21.45
CA PRO A 562 12.20 -23.01 20.77
C PRO A 562 12.68 -24.40 20.33
N ARG A 563 11.74 -25.30 20.04
CA ARG A 563 12.10 -26.61 19.49
C ARG A 563 12.74 -26.42 18.11
N GLU A 564 13.82 -27.16 17.86
CA GLU A 564 14.39 -27.24 16.52
C GLU A 564 13.42 -27.91 15.55
N VAL A 565 13.19 -27.25 14.41
CA VAL A 565 12.36 -27.77 13.33
C VAL A 565 13.23 -28.66 12.44
N SER A 566 12.94 -29.95 12.42
CA SER A 566 13.64 -30.89 11.54
C SER A 566 13.31 -30.60 10.07
N SER A 567 14.33 -30.64 9.20
CA SER A 567 14.12 -30.49 7.77
C SER A 567 13.24 -31.61 7.23
N THR A 568 12.32 -31.25 6.34
CA THR A 568 11.46 -32.19 5.60
C THR A 568 11.96 -32.45 4.18
N ILE A 569 13.08 -31.81 3.80
CA ILE A 569 13.70 -31.97 2.49
C ILE A 569 14.29 -33.38 2.40
N SER A 570 13.76 -34.19 1.49
CA SER A 570 14.20 -35.57 1.27
C SER A 570 15.46 -35.66 0.41
N ASP A 571 15.57 -34.80 -0.60
CA ASP A 571 16.71 -34.74 -1.52
C ASP A 571 16.98 -33.28 -1.96
N PRO A 572 17.98 -32.62 -1.35
CA PRO A 572 18.31 -31.23 -1.68
C PRO A 572 19.00 -31.06 -3.05
N SER A 573 19.35 -32.14 -3.75
CA SER A 573 19.96 -32.09 -5.09
C SER A 573 18.96 -31.86 -6.23
N ARG A 574 17.66 -32.01 -5.94
CA ARG A 574 16.59 -31.80 -6.92
C ARG A 574 16.50 -30.34 -7.39
N SER A 575 16.11 -30.13 -8.64
CA SER A 575 15.78 -28.80 -9.17
C SER A 575 14.29 -28.43 -9.01
N THR A 576 13.49 -29.37 -8.50
CA THR A 576 12.03 -29.24 -8.34
C THR A 576 11.59 -29.60 -6.92
N GLY A 577 10.46 -29.04 -6.51
CA GLY A 577 9.63 -29.55 -5.41
C GLY A 577 8.33 -30.14 -5.96
N THR A 578 7.50 -30.70 -5.08
CA THR A 578 6.23 -31.36 -5.45
C THR A 578 5.05 -30.73 -4.70
N LEU A 579 3.97 -30.48 -5.44
CA LEU A 579 2.70 -29.98 -4.90
C LEU A 579 1.60 -31.02 -5.05
N LEU A 580 0.77 -31.16 -4.01
CA LEU A 580 -0.49 -31.89 -4.05
C LEU A 580 -1.66 -30.94 -3.74
N LEU A 581 -2.53 -30.72 -4.71
CA LEU A 581 -3.83 -30.08 -4.54
C LEU A 581 -4.90 -31.16 -4.33
N VAL A 582 -5.57 -31.14 -3.18
CA VAL A 582 -6.58 -32.15 -2.83
C VAL A 582 -7.85 -31.99 -3.67
N ASN A 583 -8.40 -30.79 -3.77
CA ASN A 583 -9.59 -30.51 -4.58
C ASN A 583 -9.68 -29.01 -4.92
N VAL A 584 -9.45 -28.65 -6.19
CA VAL A 584 -9.50 -27.28 -6.69
C VAL A 584 -10.83 -26.56 -6.42
N TYR A 585 -11.95 -27.29 -6.28
CA TYR A 585 -13.27 -26.69 -6.07
C TYR A 585 -13.52 -26.25 -4.62
N GLU A 586 -12.67 -26.67 -3.67
CA GLU A 586 -12.64 -26.09 -2.32
C GLU A 586 -12.10 -24.66 -2.43
N GLY A 587 -13.00 -23.66 -2.38
CA GLY A 587 -12.68 -22.24 -2.53
C GLY A 587 -13.10 -21.62 -3.86
N LEU A 588 -13.26 -22.40 -4.93
CA LEU A 588 -13.82 -21.90 -6.21
C LEU A 588 -15.34 -22.06 -6.34
N ALA A 589 -15.95 -22.99 -5.59
CA ALA A 589 -17.39 -23.17 -5.59
C ALA A 589 -18.11 -22.01 -4.85
N PRO A 590 -19.33 -21.61 -5.28
CA PRO A 590 -20.12 -22.18 -6.38
C PRO A 590 -19.82 -21.55 -7.74
N PHE A 591 -18.89 -20.60 -7.85
CA PHE A 591 -18.64 -19.83 -9.06
C PHE A 591 -18.09 -20.69 -10.21
N VAL A 592 -17.21 -21.63 -9.89
CA VAL A 592 -16.68 -22.61 -10.83
C VAL A 592 -17.30 -23.98 -10.55
N LYS A 593 -17.89 -24.59 -11.57
CA LYS A 593 -18.60 -25.88 -11.44
C LYS A 593 -17.61 -27.05 -11.40
N PRO A 594 -17.88 -28.11 -10.63
CA PRO A 594 -17.10 -29.35 -10.68
C PRO A 594 -16.95 -29.87 -12.12
N GLY A 595 -15.72 -30.23 -12.50
CA GLY A 595 -15.33 -30.64 -13.85
C GLY A 595 -14.96 -29.50 -14.81
N GLN A 596 -15.18 -28.24 -14.45
CA GLN A 596 -14.86 -27.10 -15.31
C GLN A 596 -13.36 -26.77 -15.35
N VAL A 597 -12.63 -27.02 -14.25
CA VAL A 597 -11.16 -26.89 -14.23
C VAL A 597 -10.55 -28.14 -14.85
N ALA A 598 -9.84 -27.98 -15.96
CA ALA A 598 -9.19 -29.06 -16.70
C ALA A 598 -7.67 -29.12 -16.43
N LYS A 599 -7.04 -27.96 -16.18
CA LYS A 599 -5.60 -27.86 -16.00
C LYS A 599 -5.22 -26.79 -14.97
N LEU A 600 -4.03 -26.92 -14.42
CA LEU A 600 -3.33 -25.81 -13.73
C LEU A 600 -2.16 -25.35 -14.59
N ARG A 601 -1.97 -24.03 -14.74
CA ARG A 601 -0.76 -23.44 -15.32
C ARG A 601 0.14 -22.90 -14.23
N ILE A 602 1.42 -23.24 -14.30
CA ILE A 602 2.44 -22.80 -13.36
C ILE A 602 3.12 -21.56 -13.94
N MET A 603 2.99 -20.44 -13.25
CA MET A 603 3.50 -19.14 -13.66
C MET A 603 4.54 -18.63 -12.66
N GLU A 604 5.51 -17.84 -13.12
CA GLU A 604 6.50 -17.16 -12.28
C GLU A 604 6.48 -15.66 -12.56
N GLN A 605 6.64 -14.88 -11.51
CA GLN A 605 7.00 -13.48 -11.62
C GLN A 605 8.52 -13.34 -11.60
N VAL A 606 9.08 -12.90 -12.71
CA VAL A 606 10.54 -12.87 -12.87
C VAL A 606 11.10 -11.68 -12.09
N ARG A 607 12.12 -11.95 -11.28
CA ARG A 607 12.82 -10.92 -10.50
C ARG A 607 13.45 -9.88 -11.42
N LYS A 608 13.28 -8.61 -11.09
CA LYS A 608 13.83 -7.47 -11.84
C LYS A 608 15.35 -7.42 -11.76
N SER A 609 16.03 -7.47 -12.91
CA SER A 609 17.49 -7.56 -12.99
C SER A 609 18.22 -6.24 -13.30
N GLU A 610 17.50 -5.16 -13.65
CA GLU A 610 18.07 -3.82 -13.91
C GLU A 610 17.15 -2.71 -13.39
N ASP A 611 17.72 -1.62 -12.88
CA ASP A 611 17.02 -0.35 -12.60
C ASP A 611 17.98 0.84 -12.81
N LEU A 612 17.54 1.86 -13.55
CA LEU A 612 18.32 3.07 -13.88
C LEU A 612 17.55 4.37 -13.58
N GLY A 613 16.52 4.33 -12.72
CA GLY A 613 15.77 5.53 -12.34
C GLY A 613 14.67 5.87 -13.34
N GLU A 614 14.67 7.07 -13.93
CA GLU A 614 13.65 7.64 -14.85
C GLU A 614 12.57 6.68 -15.35
N ARG A 615 11.35 6.87 -14.87
CA ARG A 615 10.24 5.92 -15.04
C ARG A 615 9.29 6.33 -16.15
N ALA A 616 8.71 5.34 -16.81
CA ALA A 616 7.52 5.48 -17.63
C ALA A 616 6.45 4.52 -17.10
N TYR A 617 5.22 4.98 -16.91
CA TYR A 617 4.15 4.17 -16.29
C TYR A 617 4.54 3.63 -14.91
N ASP A 618 5.32 4.42 -14.15
CA ASP A 618 5.94 4.03 -12.86
C ASP A 618 6.93 2.84 -12.95
N GLN A 619 7.38 2.50 -14.16
CA GLN A 619 8.29 1.38 -14.42
C GLN A 619 9.63 1.86 -14.99
N SER A 620 10.70 1.17 -14.61
CA SER A 620 12.04 1.35 -15.17
C SER A 620 12.86 0.08 -15.00
N PRO A 621 13.21 -0.64 -16.08
CA PRO A 621 12.69 -0.43 -17.43
C PRO A 621 11.17 -0.63 -17.49
N LEU A 622 10.56 -0.06 -18.52
CA LEU A 622 9.16 -0.30 -18.86
C LEU A 622 8.98 -1.75 -19.34
N MET A 623 8.03 -2.47 -18.73
CA MET A 623 7.72 -3.88 -19.02
C MET A 623 6.40 -4.07 -19.75
N SER A 624 5.37 -3.30 -19.38
CA SER A 624 4.06 -3.35 -20.02
C SER A 624 3.22 -2.11 -19.67
N GLY A 625 2.01 -2.05 -20.23
CA GLY A 625 0.97 -1.08 -19.83
C GLY A 625 0.27 -1.39 -18.51
N ALA A 626 0.57 -2.52 -17.84
CA ALA A 626 -0.12 -2.96 -16.64
C ALA A 626 0.81 -3.56 -15.57
N THR A 627 1.35 -4.76 -15.82
CA THR A 627 2.25 -5.46 -14.91
C THR A 627 3.69 -4.95 -14.97
N TYR A 628 4.38 -4.95 -13.82
CA TYR A 628 5.80 -4.60 -13.69
C TYR A 628 6.73 -5.79 -13.95
N TYR A 629 6.13 -6.96 -14.15
CA TYR A 629 6.83 -8.22 -14.22
C TYR A 629 6.99 -8.70 -15.66
N ALA A 630 8.19 -9.18 -15.98
CA ALA A 630 8.28 -10.27 -16.94
C ALA A 630 7.61 -11.51 -16.32
N LYS A 631 6.79 -12.21 -17.10
CA LYS A 631 6.04 -13.40 -16.65
C LYS A 631 6.59 -14.63 -17.37
N ARG A 632 6.95 -15.67 -16.62
CA ARG A 632 7.44 -16.94 -17.16
C ARG A 632 6.37 -18.01 -16.97
N CYS A 633 6.09 -18.79 -18.02
CA CYS A 633 5.28 -19.99 -17.93
C CYS A 633 6.19 -21.21 -17.76
N TRP A 634 5.90 -22.10 -16.82
CA TRP A 634 6.63 -23.36 -16.63
C TRP A 634 5.93 -24.55 -17.28
N GLY A 635 4.67 -24.37 -17.70
CA GLY A 635 3.85 -25.39 -18.34
C GLY A 635 2.51 -25.57 -17.64
N GLU A 636 1.75 -26.54 -18.13
CA GLU A 636 0.44 -26.92 -17.65
C GLU A 636 0.45 -28.38 -17.15
N VAL A 637 -0.39 -28.66 -16.16
CA VAL A 637 -0.59 -30.00 -15.60
C VAL A 637 -2.09 -30.31 -15.53
N PRO A 638 -2.49 -31.58 -15.72
CA PRO A 638 -3.91 -31.96 -15.71
C PRO A 638 -4.50 -31.85 -14.29
N VAL A 639 -5.80 -31.55 -14.24
CA VAL A 639 -6.62 -31.69 -13.03
C VAL A 639 -7.53 -32.89 -13.22
N GLU A 640 -7.54 -33.78 -12.22
CA GLU A 640 -8.34 -35.00 -12.22
C GLU A 640 -9.84 -34.68 -12.11
N LYS A 641 -10.70 -35.65 -12.43
CA LYS A 641 -12.16 -35.49 -12.37
C LYS A 641 -12.69 -35.16 -10.96
N ASP A 642 -11.97 -35.56 -9.92
CA ASP A 642 -12.30 -35.24 -8.53
C ASP A 642 -11.77 -33.86 -8.09
N GLY A 643 -11.15 -33.10 -8.99
CA GLY A 643 -10.57 -31.78 -8.74
C GLY A 643 -9.14 -31.81 -8.21
N SER A 644 -8.53 -32.99 -8.03
CA SER A 644 -7.18 -33.12 -7.49
C SER A 644 -6.09 -32.94 -8.55
N ALA A 645 -4.90 -32.50 -8.13
CA ALA A 645 -3.71 -32.44 -8.98
C ALA A 645 -2.45 -32.73 -8.16
N HIS A 646 -1.48 -33.44 -8.74
CA HIS A 646 -0.22 -33.82 -8.10
C HIS A 646 0.90 -33.60 -9.11
N PHE A 647 1.80 -32.65 -8.85
CA PHE A 647 2.71 -32.15 -9.88
C PHE A 647 4.01 -31.57 -9.33
N GLU A 648 5.03 -31.54 -10.17
CA GLU A 648 6.30 -30.88 -9.89
C GLU A 648 6.23 -29.38 -10.18
N VAL A 649 7.00 -28.59 -9.42
CA VAL A 649 7.16 -27.15 -9.64
C VAL A 649 8.64 -26.76 -9.49
N PRO A 650 9.11 -25.70 -10.15
CA PRO A 650 10.50 -25.28 -10.05
C PRO A 650 10.84 -24.85 -8.61
N ALA A 651 11.92 -25.41 -8.07
CA ALA A 651 12.41 -25.00 -6.76
C ALA A 651 13.14 -23.65 -6.84
N LEU A 652 13.20 -22.94 -5.70
CA LEU A 652 13.89 -21.66 -5.56
C LEU A 652 13.34 -20.55 -6.48
N ARG A 653 12.03 -20.61 -6.79
CA ARG A 653 11.29 -19.65 -7.60
C ARG A 653 10.09 -19.09 -6.85
N GLU A 654 9.72 -17.85 -7.15
CA GLU A 654 8.45 -17.25 -6.73
C GLU A 654 7.38 -17.52 -7.81
N ILE A 655 6.51 -18.48 -7.55
CA ILE A 655 5.52 -18.96 -8.52
C ILE A 655 4.09 -18.72 -8.06
N TYR A 656 3.17 -18.75 -9.01
CA TYR A 656 1.74 -18.72 -8.81
C TYR A 656 1.01 -19.63 -9.79
N LEU A 657 -0.24 -19.97 -9.48
CA LEU A 657 -1.02 -20.94 -10.24
C LEU A 657 -2.24 -20.27 -10.88
N GLN A 658 -2.60 -20.73 -12.08
CA GLN A 658 -3.87 -20.40 -12.74
C GLN A 658 -4.70 -21.67 -12.94
N ALA A 659 -5.96 -21.66 -12.52
CA ALA A 659 -6.93 -22.69 -12.84
C ALA A 659 -7.51 -22.42 -14.22
N LEU A 660 -7.42 -23.38 -15.13
CA LEU A 660 -7.84 -23.24 -16.53
C LEU A 660 -9.00 -24.16 -16.87
N ASP A 661 -9.87 -23.71 -17.76
CA ASP A 661 -10.87 -24.57 -18.40
C ASP A 661 -10.28 -25.45 -19.51
N SER A 662 -11.14 -26.25 -20.17
CA SER A 662 -10.74 -27.14 -21.27
C SER A 662 -10.24 -26.42 -22.52
N GLU A 663 -10.58 -25.14 -22.69
CA GLU A 663 -10.10 -24.29 -23.79
C GLU A 663 -8.83 -23.52 -23.43
N GLY A 664 -8.36 -23.59 -22.18
CA GLY A 664 -7.15 -22.92 -21.70
C GLY A 664 -7.36 -21.48 -21.22
N ARG A 665 -8.62 -21.08 -20.97
CA ARG A 665 -8.99 -19.78 -20.39
C ARG A 665 -8.86 -19.83 -18.87
N GLU A 666 -8.32 -18.78 -18.27
CA GLU A 666 -8.24 -18.66 -16.81
C GLU A 666 -9.63 -18.51 -16.18
N LEU A 667 -9.91 -19.38 -15.20
CA LEU A 667 -11.08 -19.32 -14.33
C LEU A 667 -10.78 -18.57 -13.03
N GLN A 668 -9.55 -18.71 -12.52
CA GLN A 668 -9.04 -18.01 -11.34
C GLN A 668 -7.51 -18.06 -11.35
N ARG A 669 -6.86 -16.98 -10.93
CA ARG A 669 -5.43 -16.97 -10.59
C ARG A 669 -5.20 -16.86 -9.09
N MET A 670 -4.10 -17.44 -8.64
CA MET A 670 -3.54 -17.13 -7.33
C MET A 670 -2.90 -15.75 -7.37
N THR A 671 -3.49 -14.79 -6.67
CA THR A 671 -2.99 -13.41 -6.56
C THR A 671 -2.13 -13.22 -5.32
N SER A 672 -1.23 -14.16 -5.09
CA SER A 672 -0.18 -14.17 -4.07
C SER A 672 0.88 -15.17 -4.48
N ALA A 673 1.99 -15.25 -3.78
CA ALA A 673 3.12 -16.11 -4.12
C ALA A 673 3.16 -17.45 -3.37
N LEU A 674 3.78 -18.44 -4.01
CA LEU A 674 4.32 -19.63 -3.36
C LEU A 674 5.78 -19.84 -3.76
N GLN A 675 6.53 -20.54 -2.93
CA GLN A 675 7.89 -21.01 -3.21
C GLN A 675 8.01 -22.44 -2.67
N VAL A 676 8.94 -23.21 -3.23
CA VAL A 676 9.36 -24.49 -2.67
C VAL A 676 10.88 -24.61 -2.69
N MET A 677 11.42 -25.33 -1.71
CA MET A 677 12.81 -25.73 -1.66
C MET A 677 13.04 -27.00 -2.52
N PRO A 678 14.29 -27.26 -2.96
CA PRO A 678 14.67 -28.52 -3.60
C PRO A 678 14.14 -29.75 -2.86
N GLY A 679 13.37 -30.60 -3.55
CA GLY A 679 12.84 -31.85 -2.98
C GLY A 679 11.79 -31.67 -1.87
N GLU A 680 11.30 -30.45 -1.64
CA GLU A 680 10.18 -30.19 -0.74
C GLU A 680 8.88 -30.78 -1.30
N VAL A 681 8.05 -31.32 -0.41
CA VAL A 681 6.69 -31.76 -0.73
C VAL A 681 5.71 -30.91 0.08
N GLN A 682 4.82 -30.20 -0.63
CA GLN A 682 3.79 -29.36 -0.03
C GLN A 682 2.40 -29.76 -0.53
N SER A 683 1.36 -29.54 0.29
CA SER A 683 -0.02 -29.78 -0.12
C SER A 683 -0.94 -28.62 0.26
N CYS A 684 -2.00 -28.44 -0.52
CA CYS A 684 -3.12 -27.55 -0.20
C CYS A 684 -4.45 -28.29 -0.36
N VAL A 685 -5.47 -27.84 0.37
CA VAL A 685 -6.79 -28.46 0.31
C VAL A 685 -7.51 -28.00 -0.95
N GLY A 686 -7.42 -26.72 -1.25
CA GLY A 686 -8.19 -26.07 -2.30
C GLY A 686 -7.48 -24.89 -2.94
N CYS A 687 -8.25 -24.07 -3.66
CA CYS A 687 -7.79 -22.82 -4.25
C CYS A 687 -8.43 -21.66 -3.49
N HIS A 688 -7.63 -20.96 -2.67
CA HIS A 688 -8.11 -19.88 -1.78
C HIS A 688 -9.10 -20.34 -0.69
N GLU A 689 -9.00 -21.59 -0.26
CA GLU A 689 -9.74 -22.13 0.87
C GLU A 689 -9.33 -21.48 2.20
N ASP A 690 -10.20 -21.60 3.20
CA ASP A 690 -9.78 -21.34 4.58
C ASP A 690 -8.69 -22.33 4.98
N ARG A 691 -7.50 -21.81 5.28
CA ARG A 691 -6.31 -22.58 5.64
C ARG A 691 -6.40 -23.23 7.03
N GLN A 692 -7.45 -22.98 7.80
CA GLN A 692 -7.77 -23.72 9.03
C GLN A 692 -8.72 -24.90 8.77
N LYS A 693 -9.27 -25.02 7.57
CA LYS A 693 -10.19 -26.12 7.21
C LYS A 693 -9.41 -27.40 6.95
N SER A 694 -9.83 -28.49 7.60
CA SER A 694 -9.32 -29.83 7.29
C SER A 694 -10.02 -30.38 6.02
N PRO A 695 -9.30 -31.10 5.14
CA PRO A 695 -9.87 -31.64 3.91
C PRO A 695 -10.92 -32.73 4.22
N LEU A 696 -12.18 -32.47 3.83
CA LEU A 696 -13.31 -33.38 4.05
C LEU A 696 -13.12 -34.74 3.36
N SER A 697 -12.45 -34.77 2.20
CA SER A 697 -12.14 -36.00 1.46
C SER A 697 -11.20 -36.93 2.24
N LEU A 698 -10.13 -36.38 2.86
CA LEU A 698 -9.22 -37.16 3.70
C LEU A 698 -9.91 -37.64 4.99
N MET A 699 -10.77 -36.81 5.60
CA MET A 699 -11.56 -37.23 6.76
C MET A 699 -12.54 -38.38 6.45
N ARG A 700 -12.95 -38.53 5.19
CA ARG A 700 -13.80 -39.63 4.72
C ARG A 700 -13.00 -40.84 4.19
N GLY A 701 -11.68 -40.84 4.33
CA GLY A 701 -10.80 -41.92 3.85
C GLY A 701 -10.67 -41.99 2.32
N VAL A 702 -11.08 -40.95 1.59
CA VAL A 702 -10.99 -40.90 0.13
C VAL A 702 -9.67 -40.25 -0.27
N GLN A 703 -8.74 -41.05 -0.78
CA GLN A 703 -7.50 -40.51 -1.34
C GLN A 703 -7.75 -39.81 -2.69
N PRO A 704 -7.20 -38.59 -2.88
CA PRO A 704 -7.26 -37.87 -4.16
C PRO A 704 -6.77 -38.73 -5.32
N MET A 705 -7.44 -38.68 -6.47
CA MET A 705 -7.06 -39.45 -7.65
C MET A 705 -5.62 -39.17 -8.08
N ALA A 706 -5.20 -37.90 -8.07
CA ALA A 706 -3.85 -37.51 -8.49
C ALA A 706 -2.75 -38.07 -7.57
N ALA A 707 -3.05 -38.27 -6.28
CA ALA A 707 -2.10 -38.83 -5.31
C ALA A 707 -1.79 -40.33 -5.53
N ARG A 708 -2.53 -41.01 -6.40
CA ARG A 708 -2.36 -42.45 -6.71
C ARG A 708 -1.28 -42.72 -7.74
N ARG A 709 -0.70 -41.67 -8.33
CA ARG A 709 0.33 -41.75 -9.38
C ARG A 709 1.46 -40.78 -9.07
N ALA A 710 2.58 -40.95 -9.78
CA ALA A 710 3.72 -40.05 -9.72
C ALA A 710 3.30 -38.61 -10.08
N PRO A 711 3.98 -37.59 -9.54
CA PRO A 711 3.66 -36.20 -9.86
C PRO A 711 3.86 -35.92 -11.35
N ASP A 712 2.93 -35.17 -11.94
CA ASP A 712 3.04 -34.69 -13.31
C ASP A 712 4.18 -33.67 -13.45
N VAL A 713 4.98 -33.81 -14.50
CA VAL A 713 5.95 -32.79 -14.90
C VAL A 713 5.23 -31.78 -15.80
N PRO A 714 5.24 -30.47 -15.48
CA PRO A 714 4.61 -29.44 -16.30
C PRO A 714 5.05 -29.53 -17.77
N GLN A 715 4.07 -29.54 -18.68
CA GLN A 715 4.31 -29.57 -20.13
C GLN A 715 3.83 -28.26 -20.76
N MET A 716 4.60 -27.71 -21.69
CA MET A 716 4.11 -26.60 -22.49
C MET A 716 2.99 -27.06 -23.43
N PRO A 717 2.00 -26.20 -23.73
CA PRO A 717 1.05 -26.48 -24.80
C PRO A 717 1.76 -26.76 -26.12
N GLU A 718 1.22 -27.66 -26.94
CA GLU A 718 1.87 -28.09 -28.20
C GLU A 718 2.22 -26.93 -29.13
N TRP A 719 1.32 -25.95 -29.25
CA TRP A 719 1.50 -24.74 -30.04
C TRP A 719 2.65 -23.84 -29.56
N TRP A 720 3.17 -24.03 -28.34
CA TRP A 720 4.30 -23.25 -27.81
C TRP A 720 5.56 -23.49 -28.65
N ASN A 721 5.73 -24.69 -29.20
CA ASN A 721 6.89 -25.06 -30.02
C ASN A 721 6.94 -24.32 -31.36
N GLU A 722 5.83 -23.72 -31.79
CA GLU A 722 5.75 -22.90 -33.00
C GLU A 722 6.15 -21.44 -32.77
N ILE A 723 6.43 -21.05 -31.51
CA ILE A 723 6.82 -19.68 -31.18
C ILE A 723 8.31 -19.52 -31.42
N GLU A 724 8.63 -18.78 -32.47
CA GLU A 724 10.00 -18.36 -32.72
C GLU A 724 10.49 -17.38 -31.64
N PRO A 725 11.68 -17.58 -31.06
CA PRO A 725 12.21 -16.67 -30.07
C PRO A 725 12.54 -15.31 -30.71
N ALA A 726 12.17 -14.22 -30.05
CA ALA A 726 12.50 -12.87 -30.52
C ALA A 726 14.03 -12.64 -30.57
N ASN A 727 14.75 -13.35 -29.72
CA ASN A 727 16.19 -13.31 -29.59
C ASN A 727 16.66 -14.59 -28.88
N GLU A 728 17.67 -15.26 -29.41
CA GLU A 728 18.23 -16.52 -28.88
C GLU A 728 18.77 -16.42 -27.44
N LYS A 729 19.09 -15.19 -26.99
CA LYS A 729 19.59 -14.93 -25.63
C LYS A 729 18.49 -14.79 -24.59
N LEU A 730 17.23 -14.67 -24.99
CA LEU A 730 16.10 -14.59 -24.08
C LEU A 730 15.66 -15.99 -23.65
N ASP A 731 15.05 -16.08 -22.47
CA ASP A 731 14.41 -17.32 -22.03
C ASP A 731 13.11 -17.52 -22.83
N PRO A 732 12.97 -18.60 -23.63
CA PRO A 732 11.80 -18.82 -24.48
C PRO A 732 10.52 -19.11 -23.68
N ARG A 733 10.61 -19.28 -22.36
CA ARG A 733 9.47 -19.48 -21.45
C ARG A 733 8.86 -18.17 -20.95
N ILE A 734 9.56 -17.04 -21.13
CA ILE A 734 9.05 -15.72 -20.76
C ILE A 734 8.15 -15.21 -21.89
N LEU A 735 6.95 -14.76 -21.52
CA LEU A 735 5.97 -14.26 -22.46
C LEU A 735 6.50 -12.99 -23.16
N ASN A 736 6.46 -12.99 -24.49
CA ASN A 736 6.78 -11.85 -25.33
C ASN A 736 5.61 -11.58 -26.26
N TYR A 737 4.99 -10.40 -26.13
CA TYR A 737 3.81 -10.05 -26.93
C TYR A 737 4.06 -10.14 -28.44
N CYS A 738 5.25 -9.74 -28.90
CA CYS A 738 5.59 -9.69 -30.32
C CYS A 738 5.75 -11.07 -30.97
N THR A 739 6.08 -12.12 -30.21
CA THR A 739 6.21 -13.48 -30.76
C THR A 739 5.03 -14.37 -30.39
N LEU A 740 4.37 -14.10 -29.26
CA LEU A 740 3.22 -14.86 -28.80
C LEU A 740 1.93 -14.41 -29.48
N VAL A 741 1.65 -13.10 -29.49
CA VAL A 741 0.32 -12.55 -29.79
C VAL A 741 0.28 -11.87 -31.16
N GLN A 742 1.26 -11.04 -31.50
CA GLN A 742 1.25 -10.31 -32.77
C GLN A 742 1.07 -11.22 -34.01
N PRO A 743 1.70 -12.42 -34.10
CA PRO A 743 1.50 -13.30 -35.25
C PRO A 743 0.06 -13.79 -35.43
N VAL A 744 -0.75 -13.81 -34.36
CA VAL A 744 -2.18 -14.13 -34.44
C VAL A 744 -2.91 -13.00 -35.16
N TRP A 745 -2.63 -11.74 -34.79
CA TRP A 745 -3.22 -10.58 -35.47
C TRP A 745 -2.79 -10.47 -36.93
N ASP A 746 -1.53 -10.79 -37.21
CA ASP A 746 -0.99 -10.76 -38.57
C ASP A 746 -1.72 -11.76 -39.49
N ARG A 747 -2.14 -12.91 -38.95
CA ARG A 747 -2.91 -13.91 -39.71
C ARG A 747 -4.37 -13.55 -39.90
N TRP A 748 -5.01 -13.00 -38.86
CA TRP A 748 -6.47 -12.99 -38.78
C TRP A 748 -7.12 -11.61 -38.76
N CYS A 749 -6.35 -10.54 -38.50
CA CYS A 749 -6.94 -9.22 -38.21
C CYS A 749 -6.42 -8.11 -39.12
N ILE A 750 -5.13 -8.08 -39.45
CA ILE A 750 -4.53 -6.89 -40.07
C ILE A 750 -5.03 -6.59 -41.49
N GLU A 751 -5.68 -7.52 -42.18
CA GLU A 751 -6.30 -7.27 -43.49
C GLU A 751 -7.31 -6.12 -43.41
N CYS A 752 -8.17 -6.11 -42.39
CA CYS A 752 -9.14 -5.02 -42.15
C CYS A 752 -8.66 -4.01 -41.10
N HIS A 753 -7.65 -4.37 -40.31
CA HIS A 753 -7.12 -3.58 -39.20
C HIS A 753 -5.71 -3.05 -39.46
N SER A 754 -5.44 -2.50 -40.65
CA SER A 754 -4.18 -1.84 -40.99
C SER A 754 -4.38 -0.62 -41.89
N GLY A 755 -3.34 0.20 -42.03
CA GLY A 755 -3.34 1.38 -42.91
C GLY A 755 -3.70 2.70 -42.22
N THR A 756 -3.83 3.76 -43.01
CA THR A 756 -4.04 5.15 -42.54
C THR A 756 -5.45 5.39 -41.96
N ASP A 757 -6.45 4.70 -42.50
CA ASP A 757 -7.87 4.69 -42.08
C ASP A 757 -8.41 3.25 -42.13
N PRO A 758 -8.07 2.38 -41.16
CA PRO A 758 -8.46 0.97 -41.21
C PRO A 758 -9.98 0.78 -41.17
N ASP A 759 -10.52 -0.10 -42.02
CA ASP A 759 -11.96 -0.42 -42.07
C ASP A 759 -12.48 -0.95 -40.72
N GLY A 760 -11.65 -1.73 -40.02
CA GLY A 760 -11.92 -2.23 -38.68
C GLY A 760 -11.81 -1.18 -37.55
N GLY A 761 -11.57 0.09 -37.88
CA GLY A 761 -11.57 1.22 -36.95
C GLY A 761 -10.36 1.32 -36.00
N CYS A 762 -9.41 0.39 -36.09
CA CYS A 762 -8.15 0.43 -35.37
C CYS A 762 -7.04 -0.30 -36.12
N ASP A 763 -5.80 0.07 -35.82
CA ASP A 763 -4.60 -0.53 -36.40
C ASP A 763 -4.06 -1.61 -35.44
N LEU A 764 -4.05 -2.86 -35.89
CA LEU A 764 -3.58 -4.04 -35.15
C LEU A 764 -2.26 -4.59 -35.71
N THR A 765 -1.52 -3.80 -36.47
CA THR A 765 -0.20 -4.18 -36.97
C THR A 765 0.84 -4.26 -35.84
N GLY A 766 1.91 -4.99 -36.13
CA GLY A 766 3.10 -5.08 -35.27
C GLY A 766 3.99 -3.85 -35.30
N ASP A 767 3.54 -2.79 -36.00
CA ASP A 767 4.27 -1.55 -36.21
C ASP A 767 4.58 -0.84 -34.91
N LYS A 768 5.77 -0.25 -34.82
CA LYS A 768 6.33 0.24 -33.57
C LYS A 768 5.82 1.65 -33.23
N THR A 769 5.41 1.84 -31.99
CA THR A 769 5.04 3.15 -31.43
C THR A 769 6.13 3.64 -30.48
N ARG A 770 5.83 4.66 -29.67
CA ARG A 770 6.77 5.23 -28.69
C ARG A 770 7.38 4.18 -27.76
N PHE A 771 6.57 3.24 -27.29
CA PHE A 771 6.96 2.23 -26.30
C PHE A 771 6.55 0.81 -26.65
N PHE A 772 5.58 0.59 -27.54
CA PHE A 772 4.99 -0.73 -27.78
C PHE A 772 4.75 -0.93 -29.29
N SER A 773 3.71 -1.67 -29.67
CA SER A 773 3.23 -1.80 -31.05
C SER A 773 1.85 -1.14 -31.22
N GLN A 774 1.45 -0.89 -32.46
CA GLN A 774 0.11 -0.37 -32.79
C GLN A 774 -0.98 -1.27 -32.21
N SER A 775 -0.87 -2.58 -32.38
CA SER A 775 -1.82 -3.54 -31.81
C SER A 775 -1.92 -3.46 -30.29
N TYR A 776 -0.80 -3.47 -29.57
CA TYR A 776 -0.81 -3.42 -28.12
C TYR A 776 -1.41 -2.10 -27.64
N ASP A 777 -1.02 -0.98 -28.26
CA ASP A 777 -1.53 0.33 -27.87
C ASP A 777 -3.05 0.44 -28.09
N ASN A 778 -3.54 -0.06 -29.23
CA ASN A 778 -4.96 -0.01 -29.57
C ASN A 778 -5.80 -0.99 -28.75
N LEU A 779 -5.29 -2.18 -28.41
CA LEU A 779 -6.01 -3.15 -27.58
C LEU A 779 -6.03 -2.73 -26.11
N VAL A 780 -4.88 -2.35 -25.55
CA VAL A 780 -4.71 -2.10 -24.11
C VAL A 780 -5.19 -0.71 -23.73
N PHE A 781 -4.72 0.35 -24.41
CA PHE A 781 -5.00 1.72 -23.96
C PHE A 781 -6.39 2.23 -24.37
N ARG A 782 -7.00 1.66 -25.42
CA ARG A 782 -8.43 1.94 -25.72
C ARG A 782 -9.40 1.21 -24.80
N SER A 783 -9.00 0.06 -24.22
CA SER A 783 -9.88 -0.75 -23.35
C SER A 783 -10.33 -0.01 -22.09
N ARG A 784 -9.49 0.88 -21.55
CA ARG A 784 -9.70 1.61 -20.28
C ARG A 784 -10.04 0.72 -19.07
N SER A 785 -9.65 -0.56 -19.08
CA SER A 785 -9.92 -1.55 -17.99
C SER A 785 -9.56 -1.02 -16.59
N TYR A 786 -8.47 -0.27 -16.46
CA TYR A 786 -7.99 0.31 -15.20
C TYR A 786 -8.97 1.33 -14.56
N ARG A 787 -9.96 1.84 -15.29
CA ARG A 787 -10.97 2.78 -14.76
C ARG A 787 -12.24 2.09 -14.27
N GLN A 788 -12.32 0.77 -14.41
CA GLN A 788 -13.58 0.06 -14.28
C GLN A 788 -13.84 -0.52 -12.90
N HIS A 789 -12.87 -0.52 -11.98
CA HIS A 789 -13.00 -1.20 -10.71
C HIS A 789 -12.96 -0.23 -9.54
N ASP A 790 -13.82 -0.47 -8.55
CA ASP A 790 -13.71 0.14 -7.24
C ASP A 790 -12.47 -0.44 -6.55
N MET A 791 -11.51 0.43 -6.26
CA MET A 791 -10.23 0.09 -5.65
C MET A 791 -10.40 -0.63 -4.30
N PHE A 792 -11.52 -0.37 -3.62
CA PHE A 792 -11.78 -0.94 -2.31
C PHE A 792 -12.37 -2.35 -2.38
N SER A 793 -13.44 -2.56 -3.11
CA SER A 793 -14.14 -3.84 -3.18
C SER A 793 -13.59 -4.77 -4.26
N GLY A 794 -12.86 -4.22 -5.23
CA GLY A 794 -12.44 -4.91 -6.44
C GLY A 794 -13.54 -5.16 -7.46
N ARG A 795 -14.78 -4.80 -7.12
CA ARG A 795 -15.92 -4.94 -8.02
C ARG A 795 -15.85 -3.89 -9.12
N MET A 796 -16.44 -4.22 -10.25
CA MET A 796 -16.65 -3.25 -11.30
C MET A 796 -17.53 -2.09 -10.77
N LEU A 797 -17.17 -0.85 -11.07
CA LEU A 797 -17.94 0.33 -10.72
C LEU A 797 -19.37 0.18 -11.28
N PRO A 798 -20.43 0.54 -10.54
CA PRO A 798 -21.81 0.31 -10.97
C PRO A 798 -22.13 0.89 -12.36
N GLU A 799 -21.53 2.02 -12.73
CA GLU A 799 -21.72 2.63 -14.05
C GLU A 799 -20.94 1.94 -15.17
N GLU A 800 -19.86 1.23 -14.84
CA GLU A 800 -19.08 0.43 -15.79
C GLU A 800 -19.65 -0.99 -15.91
N ALA A 801 -20.23 -1.55 -14.83
CA ALA A 801 -20.95 -2.81 -14.87
C ALA A 801 -22.22 -2.76 -15.75
N LYS A 802 -22.79 -1.56 -15.95
CA LYS A 802 -23.87 -1.31 -16.93
C LYS A 802 -23.36 -1.20 -18.36
N ARG A 803 -22.07 -0.95 -18.55
CA ARG A 803 -21.41 -0.95 -19.87
C ARG A 803 -20.99 -2.38 -20.20
N GLU A 804 -20.86 -2.68 -21.49
CA GLU A 804 -20.29 -3.96 -21.91
C GLU A 804 -18.89 -4.17 -21.30
N LYS A 805 -18.43 -5.43 -21.22
CA LYS A 805 -17.07 -5.79 -20.76
C LYS A 805 -15.99 -4.89 -21.42
N PRO A 806 -14.84 -4.64 -20.79
CA PRO A 806 -13.71 -4.00 -21.47
C PRO A 806 -13.28 -4.80 -22.70
N LEU A 807 -12.64 -4.15 -23.67
CA LEU A 807 -12.07 -4.87 -24.82
C LEU A 807 -11.05 -5.91 -24.35
N VAL A 808 -10.08 -5.49 -23.54
CA VAL A 808 -9.12 -6.35 -22.83
C VAL A 808 -9.17 -5.99 -21.35
N HIS A 809 -9.44 -6.97 -20.50
CA HIS A 809 -9.38 -6.81 -19.05
C HIS A 809 -7.95 -7.02 -18.55
N PHE A 810 -7.51 -6.14 -17.66
CA PHE A 810 -6.23 -6.24 -16.96
C PHE A 810 -6.24 -5.42 -15.67
N TYR A 811 -5.30 -5.77 -14.78
CA TYR A 811 -5.02 -5.11 -13.52
C TYR A 811 -3.80 -4.18 -13.65
N TRP A 812 -4.05 -2.87 -13.56
CA TRP A 812 -2.96 -1.89 -13.49
C TRP A 812 -2.42 -1.83 -12.05
N LEU A 813 -1.19 -2.28 -11.81
CA LEU A 813 -0.61 -2.43 -10.45
C LEU A 813 -0.73 -1.17 -9.57
N LEU A 814 -0.61 0.02 -10.17
CA LEU A 814 -0.81 1.30 -9.49
C LEU A 814 -2.21 1.43 -8.89
N TRP A 815 -3.22 1.05 -9.66
CA TRP A 815 -4.64 1.26 -9.38
C TRP A 815 -5.38 -0.06 -9.61
N THR A 816 -5.08 -1.04 -8.76
CA THR A 816 -5.75 -2.34 -8.78
C THR A 816 -6.44 -2.68 -7.47
N PRO A 817 -7.48 -3.53 -7.50
CA PRO A 817 -8.20 -3.94 -6.31
C PRO A 817 -7.31 -4.45 -5.19
N SER A 818 -7.59 -3.97 -3.98
CA SER A 818 -7.01 -4.53 -2.77
C SER A 818 -7.79 -5.74 -2.23
N GLY A 819 -8.90 -6.13 -2.87
CA GLY A 819 -9.74 -7.26 -2.47
C GLY A 819 -9.25 -8.59 -3.03
N VAL A 820 -9.86 -9.70 -2.59
CA VAL A 820 -9.64 -11.00 -3.23
C VAL A 820 -10.46 -11.06 -4.52
N SER A 821 -9.79 -11.16 -5.67
CA SER A 821 -10.45 -11.39 -6.97
C SER A 821 -11.31 -12.64 -6.90
N GLN A 822 -12.58 -12.55 -7.31
CA GLN A 822 -13.44 -13.72 -7.39
C GLN A 822 -13.21 -14.47 -8.71
N PRO A 823 -13.57 -15.76 -8.77
CA PRO A 823 -13.49 -16.51 -10.02
C PRO A 823 -14.26 -15.83 -11.14
N LEU A 824 -13.73 -15.91 -12.37
CA LEU A 824 -14.29 -15.36 -13.61
C LEU A 824 -14.29 -13.82 -13.72
N GLU A 825 -13.79 -13.08 -12.72
CA GLU A 825 -13.80 -11.60 -12.71
C GLU A 825 -12.57 -10.96 -13.36
N ALA A 826 -11.61 -11.75 -13.85
CA ALA A 826 -10.37 -11.25 -14.45
C ALA A 826 -9.97 -12.00 -15.71
N GLY A 827 -9.06 -11.40 -16.47
CA GLY A 827 -8.45 -12.05 -17.63
C GLY A 827 -9.38 -12.12 -18.85
N ILE A 828 -9.19 -13.14 -19.68
CA ILE A 828 -9.87 -13.24 -20.96
C ILE A 828 -11.39 -13.37 -20.82
N LEU A 829 -11.88 -14.09 -19.81
CA LEU A 829 -13.33 -14.25 -19.59
C LEU A 829 -14.01 -12.94 -19.17
N ALA A 830 -13.24 -12.00 -18.60
CA ALA A 830 -13.69 -10.64 -18.31
C ALA A 830 -13.53 -9.67 -19.49
N SER A 831 -13.07 -10.15 -20.66
CA SER A 831 -12.77 -9.35 -21.85
C SER A 831 -13.78 -9.60 -22.98
N ARG A 832 -14.16 -8.57 -23.74
CA ARG A 832 -14.91 -8.74 -25.01
C ARG A 832 -14.06 -9.34 -26.12
N LEU A 833 -12.73 -9.23 -26.02
CA LEU A 833 -11.83 -9.78 -27.03
C LEU A 833 -12.09 -11.27 -27.26
N GLU A 834 -12.52 -12.00 -26.23
CA GLU A 834 -12.94 -13.40 -26.37
C GLU A 834 -14.09 -13.56 -27.38
N ASP A 835 -15.14 -12.73 -27.29
CA ASP A 835 -16.30 -12.77 -28.18
C ASP A 835 -15.91 -12.50 -29.64
N TYR A 836 -14.90 -11.66 -29.88
CA TYR A 836 -14.43 -11.35 -31.24
C TYR A 836 -13.61 -12.50 -31.84
N MET A 837 -12.86 -13.23 -31.03
CA MET A 837 -12.02 -14.35 -31.50
C MET A 837 -12.79 -15.66 -31.64
N THR A 838 -13.89 -15.83 -30.91
CA THR A 838 -14.73 -17.04 -30.97
C THR A 838 -15.82 -16.98 -32.05
N LYS A 839 -16.09 -15.79 -32.59
CA LYS A 839 -16.97 -15.63 -33.76
C LYS A 839 -16.18 -15.79 -35.05
N GLU A 840 -16.88 -16.17 -36.10
CA GLU A 840 -16.34 -16.14 -37.46
C GLU A 840 -15.84 -14.73 -37.81
N HIS A 841 -14.62 -14.65 -38.31
CA HIS A 841 -13.94 -13.41 -38.69
C HIS A 841 -13.50 -13.54 -40.15
N CYS A 842 -13.98 -12.63 -41.01
CA CYS A 842 -13.67 -12.63 -42.45
C CYS A 842 -13.93 -13.96 -43.16
N GLY A 843 -14.97 -14.72 -42.78
CA GLY A 843 -15.26 -16.02 -43.40
C GLY A 843 -14.58 -17.22 -42.74
N HIS A 844 -13.82 -17.00 -41.66
CA HIS A 844 -12.96 -18.02 -41.05
C HIS A 844 -13.14 -18.10 -39.53
N GLU A 845 -13.06 -19.32 -38.99
CA GLU A 845 -12.95 -19.54 -37.54
C GLU A 845 -11.48 -19.58 -37.11
N MET A 846 -11.15 -18.86 -36.04
CA MET A 846 -9.80 -18.84 -35.50
C MET A 846 -9.47 -20.17 -34.78
N PRO A 847 -8.37 -20.87 -35.14
CA PRO A 847 -7.96 -22.09 -34.47
C PRO A 847 -7.79 -21.90 -32.95
N LEU A 848 -8.11 -22.94 -32.17
CA LEU A 848 -7.99 -22.87 -30.71
C LEU A 848 -6.56 -22.56 -30.25
N ALA A 849 -5.54 -23.08 -30.93
CA ALA A 849 -4.14 -22.79 -30.63
C ALA A 849 -3.83 -21.28 -30.70
N ASP A 850 -4.37 -20.59 -31.70
CA ASP A 850 -4.20 -19.14 -31.87
C ASP A 850 -4.95 -18.36 -30.81
N ARG A 851 -6.19 -18.78 -30.49
CA ARG A 851 -6.96 -18.21 -29.37
C ARG A 851 -6.23 -18.37 -28.04
N GLN A 852 -5.65 -19.54 -27.77
CA GLN A 852 -4.92 -19.84 -26.53
C GLN A 852 -3.68 -18.96 -26.32
N ARG A 853 -2.98 -18.57 -27.39
CA ARG A 853 -1.87 -17.61 -27.30
C ARG A 853 -2.33 -16.26 -26.75
N VAL A 854 -3.49 -15.78 -27.21
CA VAL A 854 -4.09 -14.53 -26.74
C VAL A 854 -4.64 -14.70 -25.32
N PHE A 855 -5.33 -15.80 -25.04
CA PHE A 855 -5.87 -16.11 -23.70
C PHE A 855 -4.75 -16.03 -22.66
N MET A 856 -3.64 -16.74 -22.90
CA MET A 856 -2.50 -16.75 -21.99
C MET A 856 -1.90 -15.36 -21.78
N TRP A 857 -1.81 -14.53 -22.82
CA TRP A 857 -1.29 -13.16 -22.68
C TRP A 857 -2.19 -12.28 -21.81
N VAL A 858 -3.50 -12.30 -22.05
CA VAL A 858 -4.47 -11.55 -21.24
C VAL A 858 -4.45 -12.06 -19.79
N ASP A 859 -4.49 -13.38 -19.62
CA ASP A 859 -4.47 -14.04 -18.32
C ASP A 859 -3.14 -13.81 -17.58
N ALA A 860 -2.03 -13.59 -18.26
CA ALA A 860 -0.77 -13.20 -17.62
C ALA A 860 -0.71 -11.72 -17.17
N ASN A 861 -1.83 -10.99 -17.24
CA ASN A 861 -1.92 -9.55 -16.99
C ASN A 861 -1.13 -8.71 -18.01
N ILE A 862 -1.24 -9.11 -19.28
CA ILE A 862 -0.78 -8.41 -20.49
C ILE A 862 0.69 -7.96 -20.53
N PRO A 863 1.68 -8.81 -20.19
CA PRO A 863 3.09 -8.45 -20.35
C PRO A 863 3.41 -8.13 -21.83
N TYR A 864 4.34 -7.18 -22.07
CA TYR A 864 4.81 -6.85 -23.42
C TYR A 864 6.25 -7.32 -23.64
N TYR A 865 7.17 -6.84 -22.80
CA TYR A 865 8.59 -7.15 -22.90
C TYR A 865 8.96 -8.42 -22.13
N ALA A 866 9.88 -9.21 -22.71
CA ALA A 866 10.39 -10.44 -22.09
C ALA A 866 11.73 -10.26 -21.35
N THR A 867 12.22 -9.03 -21.17
CA THR A 867 13.50 -8.75 -20.49
C THR A 867 13.51 -7.38 -19.83
N TYR A 868 14.26 -7.29 -18.72
CA TYR A 868 14.60 -6.05 -18.04
C TYR A 868 15.82 -5.34 -18.66
N ALA A 869 16.41 -5.89 -19.71
CA ALA A 869 17.50 -5.22 -20.41
C ALA A 869 17.02 -3.92 -21.08
N ASN A 870 17.74 -2.84 -20.81
CA ASN A 870 17.46 -1.51 -21.35
C ASN A 870 17.79 -1.42 -22.85
N SER A 871 16.92 -0.78 -23.62
CA SER A 871 17.18 -0.47 -25.03
C SER A 871 17.54 0.99 -25.27
N ARG A 872 17.28 1.89 -24.31
CA ARG A 872 17.68 3.32 -24.31
C ARG A 872 17.90 3.78 -22.87
N PRO A 873 19.08 3.58 -22.25
CA PRO A 873 19.28 3.81 -20.82
C PRO A 873 19.15 5.27 -20.35
N ARG A 874 19.19 6.23 -21.28
CA ARG A 874 19.12 7.68 -20.98
C ARG A 874 17.73 8.29 -21.22
N THR A 875 16.69 7.46 -21.31
CA THR A 875 15.33 7.92 -21.60
C THR A 875 14.31 7.34 -20.62
N PHE A 876 13.09 7.88 -20.61
CA PHE A 876 12.03 7.43 -19.70
C PHE A 876 11.66 5.96 -19.90
N GLY A 877 11.52 5.23 -18.78
CA GLY A 877 11.30 3.79 -18.79
C GLY A 877 12.39 3.02 -19.53
N LYS A 878 13.49 3.70 -19.87
CA LYS A 878 14.65 3.18 -20.58
C LYS A 878 14.35 2.62 -21.97
N ARG A 879 13.27 3.10 -22.59
CA ARG A 879 12.73 2.64 -23.88
C ARG A 879 12.14 3.74 -24.77
N ASP A 880 12.09 4.99 -24.31
CA ASP A 880 11.39 6.09 -24.98
C ASP A 880 12.08 6.55 -26.28
N LEU A 881 11.34 6.56 -27.39
CA LEU A 881 11.77 7.05 -28.71
C LEU A 881 11.55 8.55 -28.93
N PHE A 882 10.78 9.24 -28.08
CA PHE A 882 10.49 10.67 -28.26
C PHE A 882 11.56 11.58 -27.63
N ALA A 883 12.56 11.01 -26.95
CA ALA A 883 13.52 11.74 -26.13
C ALA A 883 14.70 12.36 -26.91
N CYS A 884 14.66 12.39 -28.24
CA CYS A 884 15.74 12.87 -29.09
C CYS A 884 15.28 13.98 -30.06
N GLU A 885 16.21 14.83 -30.49
CA GLU A 885 15.95 15.74 -31.60
C GLU A 885 15.77 14.94 -32.91
N PRO A 886 14.80 15.29 -33.78
CA PRO A 886 14.00 16.51 -33.74
C PRO A 886 12.59 16.35 -33.14
N PHE A 887 12.28 15.29 -32.37
CA PHE A 887 10.97 15.18 -31.72
C PHE A 887 10.69 16.36 -30.78
N LEU A 888 11.72 16.77 -30.03
CA LEU A 888 11.61 17.88 -29.08
C LEU A 888 11.42 19.23 -29.81
N THR A 889 12.12 19.48 -30.91
CA THR A 889 12.02 20.76 -31.62
C THR A 889 10.89 20.85 -32.65
N ASP A 890 10.61 19.78 -33.39
CA ASP A 890 9.65 19.80 -34.49
C ASP A 890 8.28 19.27 -34.07
N PHE A 891 8.24 18.05 -33.50
CA PHE A 891 6.96 17.39 -33.22
C PHE A 891 6.18 18.13 -32.14
N TYR A 892 6.83 18.50 -31.05
CA TYR A 892 6.17 19.18 -29.92
C TYR A 892 5.70 20.59 -30.32
N ASP A 893 6.50 21.34 -31.08
CA ASP A 893 6.11 22.67 -31.61
C ASP A 893 4.82 22.59 -32.45
N VAL A 894 4.82 21.74 -33.48
CA VAL A 894 3.67 21.59 -34.37
C VAL A 894 2.46 21.09 -33.61
N TRP A 895 2.64 20.10 -32.73
CA TRP A 895 1.56 19.57 -31.91
C TRP A 895 0.88 20.65 -31.07
N ASN A 896 1.68 21.40 -30.31
CA ASN A 896 1.15 22.42 -29.39
C ASN A 896 0.43 23.54 -30.14
N ARG A 897 0.93 23.90 -31.33
CA ARG A 897 0.33 24.97 -32.12
C ARG A 897 -0.91 24.53 -32.90
N ARG A 898 -0.93 23.31 -33.44
CA ARG A 898 -1.97 22.86 -34.40
C ARG A 898 -2.95 21.84 -33.83
N CYS A 899 -2.50 20.98 -32.91
CA CYS A 899 -3.27 19.83 -32.43
C CYS A 899 -3.81 20.04 -31.00
N ALA A 900 -3.13 20.83 -30.16
CA ALA A 900 -3.48 20.98 -28.76
C ALA A 900 -4.84 21.65 -28.49
N LYS A 901 -5.44 22.38 -29.45
CA LYS A 901 -6.81 22.92 -29.32
C LYS A 901 -7.86 21.82 -29.15
N CYS A 902 -7.72 20.69 -29.85
CA CYS A 902 -8.60 19.53 -29.74
C CYS A 902 -8.06 18.46 -28.77
N HIS A 903 -6.79 18.59 -28.38
CA HIS A 903 -6.10 17.70 -27.47
C HIS A 903 -5.62 18.48 -26.23
N GLN A 904 -4.51 18.09 -25.60
CA GLN A 904 -3.81 18.95 -24.66
C GLN A 904 -2.41 19.21 -25.21
N GLU A 905 -1.79 20.26 -24.71
CA GLU A 905 -0.39 20.57 -25.00
C GLU A 905 0.53 19.43 -24.51
N PHE A 906 1.66 19.27 -25.21
CA PHE A 906 2.83 18.52 -24.76
C PHE A 906 3.83 19.50 -24.16
N HIS A 907 4.13 19.33 -22.88
CA HIS A 907 5.28 19.95 -22.24
C HIS A 907 6.47 19.00 -22.31
N HIS A 908 7.68 19.54 -22.45
CA HIS A 908 8.91 18.74 -22.38
C HIS A 908 9.06 17.98 -21.04
N SER A 909 8.37 18.46 -20.00
CA SER A 909 8.24 17.82 -18.69
C SER A 909 7.09 16.80 -18.58
N ASP A 910 6.21 16.68 -19.58
CA ASP A 910 5.09 15.70 -19.63
C ASP A 910 5.54 14.27 -19.91
N ALA A 911 6.78 13.99 -19.54
CA ALA A 911 7.22 12.64 -19.34
C ALA A 911 6.17 11.90 -18.48
N PRO A 912 5.95 10.59 -18.72
CA PRO A 912 5.08 9.77 -17.89
C PRO A 912 5.71 9.53 -16.49
N THR A 913 6.12 10.60 -15.80
CA THR A 913 7.05 10.65 -14.66
C THR A 913 6.38 10.95 -13.33
N GLY A 914 5.14 10.55 -13.16
CA GLY A 914 4.56 10.56 -11.82
C GLY A 914 3.23 9.82 -11.74
N PRO A 915 2.71 9.63 -10.51
CA PRO A 915 1.33 9.18 -10.26
C PRO A 915 0.28 10.23 -10.70
N ALA A 916 0.67 11.19 -11.55
CA ALA A 916 -0.18 12.25 -12.04
C ALA A 916 -1.39 11.64 -12.73
N THR A 917 -2.54 12.05 -12.22
CA THR A 917 -3.91 11.67 -12.58
C THR A 917 -4.04 11.01 -13.96
N PRO A 918 -4.72 9.85 -14.06
CA PRO A 918 -4.95 9.10 -15.31
C PRO A 918 -5.71 9.86 -16.42
N THR A 919 -5.95 11.16 -16.26
CA THR A 919 -6.78 12.00 -17.13
C THR A 919 -5.98 12.82 -18.14
N THR A 920 -4.68 13.11 -17.93
CA THR A 920 -3.89 13.96 -18.85
C THR A 920 -3.06 13.15 -19.86
N ASN A 921 -2.46 12.02 -19.47
CA ASN A 921 -1.50 11.29 -20.34
C ASN A 921 -2.00 9.95 -20.93
N TRP A 922 -3.18 9.45 -20.52
CA TRP A 922 -3.67 8.09 -20.84
C TRP A 922 -4.74 8.01 -21.94
N SER A 923 -4.84 9.02 -22.82
CA SER A 923 -5.90 9.08 -23.85
C SER A 923 -5.57 8.36 -25.16
N GLY A 924 -4.64 7.41 -25.17
CA GLY A 924 -4.23 6.71 -26.41
C GLY A 924 -3.41 7.58 -27.37
N ARG A 925 -2.84 8.69 -26.87
CA ARG A 925 -2.06 9.67 -27.66
C ARG A 925 -0.76 9.11 -28.24
N PHE A 926 -0.22 8.05 -27.63
CA PHE A 926 1.05 7.44 -28.04
C PHE A 926 0.93 6.45 -29.21
N GLY A 927 -0.28 5.95 -29.48
CA GLY A 927 -0.57 5.15 -30.68
C GLY A 927 -0.68 5.99 -31.96
N TRP A 928 -0.55 7.31 -31.87
CA TRP A 928 -0.69 8.20 -33.04
C TRP A 928 0.56 8.27 -33.92
N VAL A 929 1.70 7.80 -33.42
CA VAL A 929 2.96 7.75 -34.16
C VAL A 929 3.28 6.30 -34.49
N ASN A 930 3.50 6.05 -35.77
CA ASN A 930 3.96 4.78 -36.29
C ASN A 930 5.41 4.94 -36.77
N PHE A 931 6.37 4.37 -36.06
CA PHE A 931 7.79 4.39 -36.43
C PHE A 931 8.15 3.35 -37.49
N THR A 932 7.39 2.27 -37.61
CA THR A 932 7.65 1.29 -38.68
C THR A 932 7.19 1.82 -40.03
N THR A 933 6.08 2.55 -40.06
CA THR A 933 5.47 3.14 -41.26
C THR A 933 5.09 4.59 -40.97
N PRO A 934 6.05 5.53 -41.00
CA PRO A 934 5.86 6.95 -40.62
C PRO A 934 4.63 7.60 -41.21
N GLU A 935 4.37 7.36 -42.49
CA GLU A 935 3.28 7.93 -43.27
C GLU A 935 1.90 7.47 -42.78
N HIS A 936 1.83 6.34 -42.07
CA HIS A 936 0.59 5.82 -41.49
C HIS A 936 0.23 6.42 -40.13
N SER A 937 1.11 7.25 -39.57
CA SER A 937 0.90 7.89 -38.27
C SER A 937 -0.41 8.68 -38.26
N ALA A 938 -1.30 8.40 -37.30
CA ALA A 938 -2.54 9.17 -37.11
C ALA A 938 -2.27 10.67 -36.88
N ALA A 939 -1.11 11.02 -36.32
CA ALA A 939 -0.67 12.41 -36.19
C ALA A 939 -0.54 13.14 -37.54
N LEU A 940 -0.33 12.40 -38.64
CA LEU A 940 -0.27 12.91 -40.00
C LEU A 940 -1.59 12.72 -40.75
N THR A 941 -2.30 11.61 -40.51
CA THR A 941 -3.42 11.16 -41.36
C THR A 941 -4.80 11.51 -40.82
N ALA A 942 -4.95 11.78 -39.51
CA ALA A 942 -6.26 12.03 -38.90
C ALA A 942 -6.99 13.21 -39.56
N HIS A 943 -6.28 14.32 -39.79
CA HIS A 943 -6.81 15.56 -40.32
C HIS A 943 -6.58 15.75 -41.83
N ARG A 944 -6.41 14.66 -42.57
CA ARG A 944 -6.41 14.67 -44.04
C ARG A 944 -7.77 14.27 -44.59
N PRO A 945 -8.20 14.83 -45.74
CA PRO A 945 -9.42 14.40 -46.40
C PRO A 945 -9.36 12.92 -46.82
N LYS A 946 -10.50 12.23 -46.76
CA LYS A 946 -10.63 10.88 -47.36
C LYS A 946 -10.40 10.97 -48.89
N PRO A 947 -9.77 9.97 -49.53
CA PRO A 947 -9.27 8.71 -48.96
C PRO A 947 -7.83 8.80 -48.41
N LEU A 948 -7.21 10.00 -48.38
CA LEU A 948 -5.79 10.18 -48.01
C LEU A 948 -5.54 10.11 -46.49
N GLY A 949 -6.61 10.09 -45.69
CA GLY A 949 -6.57 9.94 -44.24
C GLY A 949 -7.99 9.77 -43.68
N ARG A 950 -8.20 10.11 -42.40
CA ARG A 950 -9.45 9.77 -41.68
C ARG A 950 -10.60 10.74 -41.88
N GLY A 951 -10.35 11.89 -42.51
CA GLY A 951 -11.38 12.90 -42.77
C GLY A 951 -11.83 13.69 -41.54
N ILE A 952 -11.05 13.72 -40.45
CA ILE A 952 -11.40 14.47 -39.23
C ILE A 952 -11.11 15.97 -39.46
N ARG A 953 -12.10 16.83 -39.27
CA ARG A 953 -11.97 18.29 -39.46
C ARG A 953 -11.99 19.01 -38.12
N THR A 954 -11.30 20.13 -38.03
CA THR A 954 -11.50 21.15 -36.99
C THR A 954 -12.54 22.18 -37.47
N ASP A 955 -12.94 23.09 -36.60
CA ASP A 955 -13.81 24.22 -36.96
C ASP A 955 -13.23 25.06 -38.11
N ASP A 956 -11.90 25.04 -38.26
CA ASP A 956 -11.13 25.81 -39.23
C ASP A 956 -10.78 25.01 -40.51
N GLY A 957 -11.27 23.77 -40.65
CA GLY A 957 -11.04 22.90 -41.81
C GLY A 957 -10.15 21.69 -41.54
N PHE A 958 -9.44 21.22 -42.56
CA PHE A 958 -8.45 20.15 -42.39
C PHE A 958 -7.11 20.74 -41.95
N LEU A 959 -6.51 20.20 -40.88
CA LEU A 959 -5.19 20.70 -40.43
C LEU A 959 -4.10 20.42 -41.46
N PHE A 960 -4.20 19.33 -42.23
CA PHE A 960 -3.23 18.97 -43.27
C PHE A 960 -3.96 18.61 -44.57
N GLU A 961 -4.24 19.61 -45.41
CA GLU A 961 -4.88 19.37 -46.71
C GLU A 961 -3.91 18.68 -47.70
N THR A 962 -2.63 19.05 -47.64
CA THR A 962 -1.58 18.54 -48.55
C THR A 962 -0.33 18.15 -47.78
N GLU A 963 0.44 17.22 -48.34
CA GLU A 963 1.74 16.82 -47.75
C GLU A 963 2.80 17.91 -47.88
N THR A 964 2.58 18.92 -48.72
CA THR A 964 3.48 20.06 -48.86
C THR A 964 3.37 21.08 -47.72
N ASP A 965 2.43 20.91 -46.79
CA ASP A 965 2.34 21.75 -45.59
C ASP A 965 3.67 21.67 -44.79
N PRO A 966 4.31 22.81 -44.47
CA PRO A 966 5.58 22.81 -43.74
C PRO A 966 5.52 22.13 -42.37
N ASP A 967 4.39 22.23 -41.66
CA ASP A 967 4.18 21.59 -40.37
C ASP A 967 3.98 20.07 -40.53
N TYR A 968 3.31 19.64 -41.59
CA TYR A 968 3.23 18.22 -41.95
C TYR A 968 4.63 17.64 -42.19
N GLN A 969 5.47 18.34 -42.96
CA GLN A 969 6.84 17.90 -43.24
C GLN A 969 7.73 17.89 -42.00
N LYS A 970 7.53 18.82 -41.06
CA LYS A 970 8.19 18.80 -39.73
C LYS A 970 7.81 17.55 -38.94
N LEU A 971 6.52 17.25 -38.83
CA LEU A 971 6.04 16.04 -38.13
C LEU A 971 6.60 14.77 -38.78
N LEU A 972 6.51 14.65 -40.11
CA LEU A 972 7.00 13.48 -40.84
C LEU A 972 8.52 13.30 -40.67
N ARG A 973 9.30 14.40 -40.71
CA ARG A 973 10.74 14.38 -40.45
C ARG A 973 11.05 13.83 -39.06
N ALA A 974 10.36 14.32 -38.03
CA ALA A 974 10.55 13.83 -36.67
C ALA A 974 10.26 12.33 -36.55
N ILE A 975 9.15 11.87 -37.12
CA ILE A 975 8.76 10.45 -37.08
C ILE A 975 9.78 9.58 -37.83
N ARG A 976 10.23 10.00 -39.02
CA ARG A 976 11.27 9.30 -39.78
C ARG A 976 12.60 9.24 -39.04
N PHE A 977 12.99 10.31 -38.35
CA PHE A 977 14.18 10.28 -37.51
C PHE A 977 14.06 9.24 -36.38
N GLY A 978 12.91 9.19 -35.69
CA GLY A 978 12.69 8.18 -34.66
C GLY A 978 12.73 6.74 -35.21
N ARG A 979 12.27 6.52 -36.45
CA ARG A 979 12.45 5.24 -37.17
C ARG A 979 13.92 4.92 -37.37
N GLU A 980 14.71 5.87 -37.88
CA GLU A 980 16.15 5.67 -38.10
C GLU A 980 16.88 5.35 -36.79
N ALA A 981 16.59 6.09 -35.72
CA ALA A 981 17.12 5.81 -34.39
C ALA A 981 16.69 4.43 -33.86
N MET A 982 15.44 4.04 -34.11
CA MET A 982 14.91 2.72 -33.76
C MET A 982 15.63 1.58 -34.50
N LEU A 983 15.93 1.74 -35.79
CA LEU A 983 16.64 0.74 -36.59
C LEU A 983 18.14 0.68 -36.25
N ALA A 984 18.77 1.83 -35.96
CA ALA A 984 20.17 1.90 -35.55
C ALA A 984 20.43 1.25 -34.19
N GLU A 985 19.51 1.44 -33.23
CA GLU A 985 19.52 0.81 -31.92
C GLU A 985 18.18 0.06 -31.68
N PRO A 986 18.04 -1.19 -32.14
CA PRO A 986 16.79 -1.95 -32.03
C PRO A 986 16.25 -1.99 -30.60
N ARG A 987 14.93 -1.86 -30.46
CA ARG A 987 14.25 -2.01 -29.16
C ARG A 987 14.26 -3.46 -28.69
N ALA A 988 14.00 -3.71 -27.40
CA ALA A 988 13.98 -5.06 -26.84
C ALA A 988 12.92 -5.99 -27.43
N ASP A 989 11.92 -5.44 -28.11
CA ASP A 989 10.87 -6.14 -28.84
C ASP A 989 11.16 -6.24 -30.35
N MET A 990 12.39 -5.96 -30.78
CA MET A 990 12.82 -6.02 -32.17
C MET A 990 13.96 -7.03 -32.39
N PRO A 991 14.00 -7.68 -33.56
CA PRO A 991 15.17 -8.45 -33.98
C PRO A 991 16.44 -7.59 -33.94
N GLY A 992 17.57 -8.20 -33.57
CA GLY A 992 18.86 -7.51 -33.51
C GLY A 992 19.12 -6.70 -32.23
N PHE A 993 18.22 -6.75 -31.23
CA PHE A 993 18.49 -6.16 -29.92
C PHE A 993 19.74 -6.75 -29.27
N ARG A 994 20.74 -5.90 -29.01
CA ARG A 994 22.09 -6.36 -28.65
C ARG A 994 22.25 -6.68 -27.17
N ASN A 995 21.47 -6.05 -26.29
CA ASN A 995 21.60 -6.18 -24.83
C ASN A 995 20.72 -7.30 -24.24
N ALA A 996 20.11 -8.14 -25.08
CA ALA A 996 19.32 -9.27 -24.64
C ALA A 996 20.16 -10.19 -23.73
N LYS A 997 19.57 -10.60 -22.61
CA LYS A 997 20.17 -11.52 -21.64
C LYS A 997 19.10 -12.42 -21.03
N LYS A 998 19.53 -13.56 -20.51
CA LYS A 998 18.63 -14.44 -19.74
C LYS A 998 18.31 -13.78 -18.41
N GLU A 999 17.04 -13.88 -17.99
CA GLU A 999 16.62 -13.45 -16.66
C GLU A 999 16.69 -14.66 -15.72
N ASP A 1000 17.54 -14.55 -14.69
CA ASP A 1000 17.82 -15.64 -13.74
C ASP A 1000 16.84 -15.70 -12.58
#